data_AF-A0A943X5R7-F1
#
_entry.id   AF-A0A943X5R7-F1
#
_cell.length_a   1.000
_cell.length_b   1.000
_cell.length_c   1.000
_cell.angle_alpha   90.00
_cell.angle_beta   90.00
_cell.angle_gamma   90.00
#
_symmetry.space_group_name_H-M   'P 1'
#
loop_
_entity.id
_entity.type
_entity.pdbx_description
1 polymer ?
#
loop_
_entity_poly.entity_id
_entity_poly.type
_entity_poly.pdbx_seq_one_letter_code
_entity_poly.pdbx_strand_id
1 'polypeptide(L)'
;MNKNRMKLCAALLVAAQIPTTVFAADWCVNGGTSIKKSDERYNINPWNTAEITAGAADGKIKMVTEDGIVEVNTTPLYSLSEAYTDRVTEKDGIWGVERNVTVTEFDGSEDWELYKQPGYINDSTVIFTCTAPDEYRIQNGISTHFDVVSDKTQKNSIYDGISFGRENGTILMRFMNVRGISDVDSLKKYLKGQHESGNGVKLIYPAAESEFVPFDDDVQEKLDKSEVRGIAGGRLLKIEPYEELSDNGKLTAEALGFLKGINEITVENADDGLMYYMEGIYVDDDSVTVEIIDSDDNIYSGSIDFKDTDFLKQTITEIIVKGHNDTVIRLGMDLSKTKIPYDTVNGFNIRLADSCIKESEIMLPEYMPIVGGDISIYPGNAVMYGNDRAEAEDITEDEIEISFGDKTKTIELKEIGKTDDNKDDLTVLFLGDSLINENYYTEAVKKLNPHITFLGTRGNADAPHEGRGGWSAYDYCNETSKYGFTNPFLFDGEFDFERYMETNNYKNVDTVVLNLGINDLNLTGHNSHEEILGYFDTIVNSIHEYDENIDILINTPIMPYAEEKNTAYKNDRLEFIKSLYGHFGGMEEDGIIIVPTYLAVDPHNGYKLAEPIIDEFNQDYGLVVNDATHPNKKGYKQMAEITCLYMEYAKAVEK
;
A
#
# COMPACT_ATOMS: atom_id res chain seq x y z
N MET A 1 -8.86 17.52 -58.32
CA MET A 1 -8.06 18.75 -58.50
C MET A 1 -7.87 19.39 -57.13
N ASN A 2 -6.67 19.18 -56.59
CA ASN A 2 -5.85 20.03 -55.73
C ASN A 2 -6.56 21.01 -54.78
N LYS A 3 -6.54 20.68 -53.48
CA LYS A 3 -6.18 21.67 -52.46
C LYS A 3 -4.81 21.29 -51.89
N ASN A 4 -3.90 22.24 -52.00
CA ASN A 4 -2.50 22.19 -51.59
C ASN A 4 -2.35 21.70 -50.14
N ARG A 5 -1.75 20.52 -49.95
CA ARG A 5 -0.92 20.27 -48.75
C ARG A 5 0.43 20.91 -49.04
N MET A 6 0.63 22.11 -48.52
CA MET A 6 1.95 22.73 -48.48
C MET A 6 2.71 21.99 -47.37
N LYS A 7 3.42 20.91 -47.74
CA LYS A 7 4.44 20.30 -46.86
C LYS A 7 5.58 21.30 -46.76
N LEU A 8 5.62 22.08 -45.69
CA LEU A 8 6.85 22.74 -45.29
C LEU A 8 7.64 21.71 -44.48
N CYS A 9 8.70 21.17 -45.08
CA CYS A 9 9.73 20.47 -44.34
C CYS A 9 10.43 21.47 -43.42
N ALA A 10 10.22 21.33 -42.12
CA ALA A 10 11.08 21.86 -41.09
C ALA A 10 11.19 20.78 -40.02
N ALA A 11 12.31 20.07 -39.98
CA ALA A 11 12.78 19.47 -38.75
C ALA A 11 13.18 20.67 -37.86
N LEU A 12 12.43 20.89 -36.79
CA LEU A 12 12.69 21.96 -35.84
C LEU A 12 12.21 21.53 -34.46
N LEU A 13 13.12 20.91 -33.70
CA LEU A 13 13.27 21.06 -32.26
C LEU A 13 12.88 22.48 -31.84
N VAL A 14 11.99 22.68 -30.87
CA VAL A 14 12.17 23.65 -29.75
C VAL A 14 11.27 23.30 -28.55
N ALA A 15 11.95 23.10 -27.42
CA ALA A 15 11.50 23.01 -26.04
C ALA A 15 10.51 24.10 -25.55
N ALA A 16 9.62 23.69 -24.63
CA ALA A 16 8.68 24.55 -23.93
C ALA A 16 9.36 25.59 -23.01
N GLN A 17 8.89 26.83 -23.05
CA GLN A 17 8.86 27.72 -21.88
C GLN A 17 7.41 27.95 -21.49
N ILE A 18 6.97 27.55 -20.29
CA ILE A 18 6.15 28.32 -19.33
C ILE A 18 6.40 27.72 -17.91
N PRO A 19 6.50 28.54 -16.83
CA PRO A 19 6.92 28.09 -15.49
C PRO A 19 5.75 27.62 -14.62
N THR A 20 5.91 26.48 -13.94
CA THR A 20 6.12 26.33 -12.48
C THR A 20 6.00 24.84 -12.11
N THR A 21 7.14 24.28 -11.69
CA THR A 21 7.30 23.02 -10.92
C THR A 21 6.46 21.83 -11.37
N VAL A 22 6.77 21.33 -12.56
CA VAL A 22 6.75 19.88 -12.79
C VAL A 22 8.00 19.36 -12.11
N PHE A 23 7.87 18.62 -11.01
CA PHE A 23 8.98 17.76 -10.60
C PHE A 23 9.24 16.84 -11.78
N ALA A 24 10.47 16.84 -12.30
CA ALA A 24 10.93 15.79 -13.18
C ALA A 24 10.56 14.47 -12.49
N ALA A 25 9.57 13.75 -13.03
CA ALA A 25 9.29 12.43 -12.53
C ALA A 25 10.50 11.59 -12.95
N ASP A 26 11.33 11.20 -11.98
CA ASP A 26 12.44 10.28 -12.19
C ASP A 26 11.94 9.09 -13.03
N TRP A 27 12.66 8.72 -14.08
CA TRP A 27 12.26 7.58 -14.89
C TRP A 27 12.58 6.29 -14.14
N CYS A 28 11.55 5.75 -13.49
CA CYS A 28 11.61 4.45 -12.88
C CYS A 28 11.48 3.38 -13.96
N VAL A 29 12.58 2.70 -14.30
CA VAL A 29 12.48 1.40 -14.95
C VAL A 29 11.95 0.44 -13.88
N ASN A 30 10.63 0.17 -13.83
CA ASN A 30 10.02 -0.93 -13.07
C ASN A 30 10.47 -2.28 -13.64
N GLY A 31 11.76 -2.55 -13.52
CA GLY A 31 12.26 -3.90 -13.42
C GLY A 31 11.84 -4.43 -12.06
N GLY A 32 10.61 -4.93 -11.96
CA GLY A 32 10.21 -5.67 -10.78
C GLY A 32 11.20 -6.80 -10.53
N THR A 33 11.74 -6.89 -9.31
CA THR A 33 12.55 -8.04 -8.93
C THR A 33 11.63 -9.23 -8.74
N SER A 34 11.56 -10.15 -9.71
CA SER A 34 10.90 -11.44 -9.48
C SER A 34 11.91 -12.45 -8.95
N ILE A 35 11.62 -13.00 -7.77
CA ILE A 35 12.38 -14.13 -7.23
C ILE A 35 11.61 -15.41 -7.55
N LYS A 36 12.22 -16.32 -8.30
CA LYS A 36 11.72 -17.69 -8.38
C LYS A 36 12.46 -18.54 -7.35
N LYS A 37 11.89 -18.67 -6.15
CA LYS A 37 12.38 -19.63 -5.16
C LYS A 37 12.10 -21.04 -5.66
N SER A 38 13.03 -21.96 -5.44
CA SER A 38 12.82 -23.38 -5.67
C SER A 38 11.79 -23.95 -4.70
N ASP A 39 11.01 -24.95 -5.15
CA ASP A 39 9.97 -25.70 -4.41
C ASP A 39 10.06 -25.64 -2.88
N GLU A 40 9.10 -24.93 -2.28
CA GLU A 40 8.98 -24.62 -0.83
C GLU A 40 8.86 -25.87 0.05
N ARG A 41 8.55 -27.03 -0.55
CA ARG A 41 8.41 -28.31 0.17
C ARG A 41 9.76 -28.89 0.64
N TYR A 42 10.89 -28.34 0.19
CA TYR A 42 12.22 -28.85 0.51
C TYR A 42 13.16 -27.73 0.96
N ASN A 43 13.35 -27.59 2.29
CA ASN A 43 14.47 -27.01 3.04
C ASN A 43 15.36 -25.94 2.34
N ILE A 44 15.59 -24.79 2.97
CA ILE A 44 16.59 -23.78 2.56
C ILE A 44 17.91 -24.48 2.22
N ASN A 45 18.24 -24.53 0.92
CA ASN A 45 19.40 -25.26 0.41
C ASN A 45 20.35 -24.28 -0.26
N PRO A 46 21.55 -24.03 0.29
CA PRO A 46 22.53 -23.11 -0.29
C PRO A 46 23.07 -23.62 -1.63
N TRP A 47 22.78 -24.87 -2.01
CA TRP A 47 23.11 -25.38 -3.34
C TRP A 47 22.00 -25.15 -4.37
N ASN A 48 20.90 -24.51 -3.98
CA ASN A 48 19.75 -24.24 -4.81
C ASN A 48 19.58 -22.73 -4.98
N THR A 49 19.93 -22.23 -6.17
CA THR A 49 19.96 -20.81 -6.46
C THR A 49 18.55 -20.31 -6.80
N ALA A 50 18.07 -19.32 -6.08
CA ALA A 50 16.92 -18.51 -6.48
C ALA A 50 17.30 -17.63 -7.67
N GLU A 51 16.43 -17.61 -8.67
CA GLU A 51 16.59 -16.71 -9.82
C GLU A 51 16.06 -15.33 -9.44
N ILE A 52 16.90 -14.30 -9.59
CA ILE A 52 16.52 -12.90 -9.41
C ILE A 52 16.54 -12.25 -10.79
N THR A 53 15.37 -11.83 -11.27
CA THR A 53 15.26 -11.04 -12.50
C THR A 53 15.33 -9.54 -12.14
N ALA A 54 16.12 -8.76 -12.87
CA ALA A 54 16.29 -7.32 -12.66
C ALA A 54 15.85 -6.53 -13.91
N GLY A 55 15.52 -5.24 -13.77
CA GLY A 55 15.33 -4.35 -14.91
C GLY A 55 16.63 -4.21 -15.69
N ALA A 56 16.58 -4.23 -17.02
CA ALA A 56 17.78 -4.22 -17.86
C ALA A 56 18.81 -5.30 -17.44
N ALA A 57 18.36 -6.56 -17.29
CA ALA A 57 19.16 -7.66 -16.77
C ALA A 57 20.46 -7.94 -17.56
N ASP A 58 20.51 -7.56 -18.83
CA ASP A 58 21.68 -7.64 -19.71
C ASP A 58 22.62 -6.42 -19.59
N GLY A 59 22.30 -5.48 -18.69
CA GLY A 59 23.04 -4.25 -18.50
C GLY A 59 22.87 -3.25 -19.64
N LYS A 60 21.75 -3.29 -20.35
CA LYS A 60 21.50 -2.37 -21.46
C LYS A 60 20.14 -1.73 -21.34
N ILE A 61 20.12 -0.40 -21.47
CA ILE A 61 18.90 0.38 -21.64
C ILE A 61 19.00 1.16 -22.93
N LYS A 62 17.87 1.36 -23.60
CA LYS A 62 17.80 2.20 -24.80
C LYS A 62 17.17 3.51 -24.43
N MET A 63 17.95 4.58 -24.30
CA MET A 63 17.41 5.90 -24.04
C MET A 63 16.84 6.47 -25.32
N VAL A 64 15.59 6.91 -25.24
CA VAL A 64 14.87 7.53 -26.33
C VAL A 64 15.14 9.02 -26.26
N THR A 65 15.71 9.58 -27.32
CA THR A 65 15.91 11.02 -27.48
C THR A 65 15.12 11.51 -28.69
N GLU A 66 14.97 12.82 -28.84
CA GLU A 66 14.32 13.42 -30.00
C GLU A 66 14.95 13.02 -31.34
N ASP A 67 16.27 12.93 -31.40
CA ASP A 67 17.05 12.54 -32.59
C ASP A 67 17.19 11.01 -32.78
N GLY A 68 16.57 10.19 -31.91
CA GLY A 68 16.56 8.73 -32.00
C GLY A 68 17.05 8.00 -30.73
N ILE A 69 17.38 6.72 -30.87
CA ILE A 69 17.79 5.86 -29.74
C ILE A 69 19.28 6.00 -29.44
N VAL A 70 19.59 6.28 -28.17
CA VAL A 70 20.92 6.18 -27.58
C VAL A 70 20.98 4.90 -26.75
N GLU A 71 21.74 3.91 -27.19
CA GLU A 71 22.01 2.73 -26.37
C GLU A 71 22.96 3.10 -25.23
N VAL A 72 22.56 2.75 -24.02
CA VAL A 72 23.31 3.02 -22.79
C VAL A 72 23.61 1.69 -22.12
N ASN A 73 24.90 1.46 -21.89
CA ASN A 73 25.32 0.35 -21.05
C ASN A 73 25.20 0.77 -19.59
N THR A 74 24.55 -0.05 -18.79
CA THR A 74 24.40 0.10 -17.35
C THR A 74 24.75 -1.23 -16.67
N THR A 75 24.92 -1.26 -15.36
CA THR A 75 24.70 -2.50 -14.61
C THR A 75 23.19 -2.75 -14.48
N PRO A 76 22.74 -3.99 -14.19
CA PRO A 76 21.34 -4.26 -13.98
C PRO A 76 20.70 -3.31 -12.97
N LEU A 77 19.43 -2.98 -13.18
CA LEU A 77 18.64 -2.07 -12.34
C LEU A 77 17.77 -2.88 -11.40
N TYR A 78 17.86 -2.60 -10.10
CA TYR A 78 17.19 -3.40 -9.08
C TYR A 78 16.07 -2.62 -8.39
N SER A 79 15.03 -3.34 -7.98
CA SER A 79 13.91 -2.79 -7.21
C SER A 79 13.53 -3.73 -6.07
N LEU A 80 13.57 -3.24 -4.83
CA LEU A 80 13.09 -3.95 -3.64
C LEU A 80 11.68 -3.52 -3.24
N SER A 81 11.34 -2.25 -3.50
CA SER A 81 10.03 -1.63 -3.27
C SER A 81 9.97 -0.29 -4.00
N GLU A 82 8.81 0.39 -4.01
CA GLU A 82 8.68 1.74 -4.59
C GLU A 82 9.65 2.76 -3.96
N ALA A 83 9.97 2.60 -2.67
CA ALA A 83 10.88 3.48 -1.94
C ALA A 83 12.38 3.15 -2.18
N TYR A 84 12.68 1.92 -2.60
CA TYR A 84 14.04 1.40 -2.78
C TYR A 84 14.18 0.75 -4.14
N THR A 85 14.37 1.60 -5.15
CA THR A 85 14.49 1.23 -6.56
C THR A 85 15.57 2.10 -7.22
N ASP A 86 16.40 1.49 -8.05
CA ASP A 86 17.30 2.24 -8.93
C ASP A 86 16.47 3.04 -9.94
N ARG A 87 16.90 4.26 -10.24
CA ARG A 87 16.19 5.18 -11.13
C ARG A 87 17.14 5.72 -12.18
N VAL A 88 16.69 5.79 -13.43
CA VAL A 88 17.40 6.54 -14.45
C VAL A 88 16.88 7.97 -14.39
N THR A 89 17.75 8.93 -14.10
CA THR A 89 17.34 10.31 -13.85
C THR A 89 18.41 11.30 -14.31
N GLU A 90 18.03 12.56 -14.41
CA GLU A 90 18.91 13.69 -14.72
C GLU A 90 19.15 14.51 -13.45
N LYS A 91 20.42 14.70 -13.10
CA LYS A 91 20.82 15.50 -11.94
C LYS A 91 21.80 16.57 -12.38
N ASP A 92 21.45 17.83 -12.13
CA ASP A 92 22.27 19.00 -12.47
C ASP A 92 22.70 19.05 -13.95
N GLY A 93 21.85 18.58 -14.87
CA GLY A 93 22.12 18.57 -16.31
C GLY A 93 22.93 17.37 -16.79
N ILE A 94 23.07 16.32 -15.98
CA ILE A 94 23.83 15.11 -16.28
C ILE A 94 22.90 13.92 -16.13
N TRP A 95 22.83 13.05 -17.13
CA TRP A 95 22.01 11.83 -17.08
C TRP A 95 22.74 10.68 -16.39
N GLY A 96 22.02 9.85 -15.65
CA GLY A 96 22.66 8.75 -14.96
C GLY A 96 21.67 7.83 -14.28
N VAL A 97 22.21 6.91 -13.49
CA VAL A 97 21.42 6.06 -12.61
C VAL A 97 21.59 6.55 -11.18
N GLU A 98 20.50 6.98 -10.56
CA GLU A 98 20.43 7.07 -9.10
C GLU A 98 20.28 5.66 -8.52
N ARG A 99 21.36 5.18 -7.92
CA ARG A 99 21.45 3.89 -7.25
C ARG A 99 20.88 4.01 -5.86
N ASN A 100 19.78 3.31 -5.62
CA ASN A 100 19.11 3.27 -4.33
C ASN A 100 19.02 1.83 -3.77
N VAL A 101 19.53 0.86 -4.55
CA VAL A 101 19.67 -0.53 -4.17
C VAL A 101 21.14 -0.95 -4.25
N THR A 102 21.62 -1.60 -3.20
CA THR A 102 22.97 -2.17 -3.14
C THR A 102 22.92 -3.65 -3.48
N VAL A 103 23.85 -4.10 -4.32
CA VAL A 103 24.08 -5.52 -4.63
C VAL A 103 25.50 -5.90 -4.23
N THR A 104 25.61 -6.89 -3.35
CA THR A 104 26.88 -7.48 -2.94
C THR A 104 26.93 -8.92 -3.43
N GLU A 105 27.89 -9.23 -4.29
CA GLU A 105 28.18 -10.61 -4.71
C GLU A 105 29.35 -11.15 -3.90
N PHE A 106 29.20 -12.34 -3.32
CA PHE A 106 30.24 -13.01 -2.55
C PHE A 106 30.99 -14.04 -3.39
N ASP A 107 32.30 -13.89 -3.54
CA ASP A 107 33.17 -14.77 -4.33
C ASP A 107 34.23 -15.50 -3.47
N GLY A 108 34.27 -15.24 -2.15
CA GLY A 108 35.20 -15.83 -1.21
C GLY A 108 36.50 -15.03 -1.02
N SER A 109 36.68 -13.92 -1.74
CA SER A 109 37.80 -13.00 -1.53
C SER A 109 37.66 -12.13 -0.29
N GLU A 110 36.45 -12.05 0.28
CA GLU A 110 36.13 -11.21 1.43
C GLU A 110 36.91 -11.63 2.69
N ASP A 111 36.92 -10.75 3.67
CA ASP A 111 37.60 -10.88 4.96
C ASP A 111 36.83 -11.78 5.94
N TRP A 112 36.42 -12.96 5.46
CA TRP A 112 35.68 -13.93 6.24
C TRP A 112 36.45 -14.41 7.48
N GLU A 113 35.80 -14.30 8.62
CA GLU A 113 36.24 -14.85 9.89
C GLU A 113 35.18 -15.78 10.48
N LEU A 114 35.62 -16.74 11.30
CA LEU A 114 34.69 -17.51 12.13
C LEU A 114 34.12 -16.60 13.21
N TYR A 115 32.81 -16.42 13.18
CA TYR A 115 32.12 -15.58 14.16
C TYR A 115 32.00 -16.33 15.49
N LYS A 116 32.62 -15.78 16.54
CA LYS A 116 32.66 -16.37 17.88
C LYS A 116 32.00 -15.44 18.89
N GLN A 117 30.67 -15.47 18.99
CA GLN A 117 29.95 -14.76 20.05
C GLN A 117 29.04 -15.69 20.89
N PRO A 118 28.97 -15.46 22.21
CA PRO A 118 28.02 -16.16 23.09
C PRO A 118 26.59 -15.69 22.84
N GLY A 119 25.62 -16.62 22.83
CA GLY A 119 24.18 -16.31 22.74
C GLY A 119 23.46 -16.82 21.48
N TYR A 120 24.20 -17.40 20.53
CA TYR A 120 23.63 -18.21 19.46
C TYR A 120 23.36 -19.62 20.01
N ILE A 121 22.12 -20.10 19.93
CA ILE A 121 21.61 -21.21 20.77
C ILE A 121 22.19 -22.59 20.37
N ASN A 122 22.83 -22.74 19.21
CA ASN A 122 23.11 -24.05 18.65
C ASN A 122 24.57 -24.29 18.24
N ASP A 123 25.19 -25.30 18.85
CA ASP A 123 26.51 -25.84 18.50
C ASP A 123 26.53 -26.57 17.12
N SER A 124 25.36 -26.74 16.50
CA SER A 124 25.16 -27.50 15.26
C SER A 124 25.28 -26.68 13.97
N THR A 125 25.81 -25.46 14.06
CA THR A 125 25.94 -24.53 12.94
C THR A 125 27.25 -23.74 13.03
N VAL A 126 27.79 -23.35 11.89
CA VAL A 126 28.95 -22.46 11.80
C VAL A 126 28.50 -21.13 11.21
N ILE A 127 28.90 -20.04 11.86
CA ILE A 127 28.60 -18.69 11.41
C ILE A 127 29.91 -18.02 11.02
N PHE A 128 29.89 -17.38 9.87
CA PHE A 128 30.99 -16.60 9.34
C PHE A 128 30.59 -15.14 9.32
N THR A 129 31.54 -14.27 9.59
CA THR A 129 31.37 -12.83 9.49
C THR A 129 32.32 -12.28 8.46
N CYS A 130 31.88 -11.31 7.68
CA CYS A 130 32.75 -10.44 6.89
C CYS A 130 32.34 -8.98 7.10
N THR A 131 33.15 -8.06 6.63
CA THR A 131 32.84 -6.63 6.65
C THR A 131 31.64 -6.33 5.74
N ALA A 132 30.66 -5.60 6.26
CA ALA A 132 29.58 -4.97 5.48
C ALA A 132 30.05 -3.60 4.97
N PRO A 133 29.38 -2.99 3.98
CA PRO A 133 29.67 -1.61 3.58
C PRO A 133 29.52 -0.61 4.75
N ASP A 134 30.25 0.50 4.62
CA ASP A 134 30.45 1.52 5.67
C ASP A 134 29.12 2.13 6.19
N GLU A 135 28.09 2.19 5.36
CA GLU A 135 26.74 2.66 5.73
C GLU A 135 25.66 1.76 5.11
N TYR A 136 24.56 1.52 5.84
CA TYR A 136 23.35 0.83 5.35
C TYR A 136 22.09 1.26 6.14
N ARG A 137 20.93 1.37 5.47
CA ARG A 137 19.61 1.60 6.11
C ARG A 137 18.86 0.25 6.23
N ILE A 138 18.26 0.02 7.39
CA ILE A 138 18.07 -1.32 7.99
C ILE A 138 16.96 -2.20 7.34
N GLN A 139 17.18 -3.53 7.41
CA GLN A 139 16.25 -4.62 7.82
C GLN A 139 15.45 -5.44 6.81
N ASN A 140 15.56 -5.21 5.50
CA ASN A 140 15.00 -6.13 4.49
C ASN A 140 15.96 -6.28 3.29
N GLY A 141 15.96 -7.44 2.64
CA GLY A 141 16.81 -7.73 1.50
C GLY A 141 16.51 -9.10 0.89
N ILE A 142 17.16 -9.43 -0.22
CA ILE A 142 16.98 -10.68 -0.95
C ILE A 142 18.35 -11.31 -1.20
N SER A 143 18.46 -12.63 -1.07
CA SER A 143 19.65 -13.37 -1.47
C SER A 143 19.33 -14.48 -2.45
N THR A 144 20.27 -14.76 -3.35
CA THR A 144 20.14 -15.84 -4.34
C THR A 144 20.26 -17.23 -3.75
N HIS A 145 20.77 -17.40 -2.52
CA HIS A 145 21.03 -18.74 -1.95
C HIS A 145 20.54 -18.92 -0.52
N PHE A 146 20.19 -17.81 0.15
CA PHE A 146 19.87 -17.79 1.56
C PHE A 146 18.62 -16.96 1.78
N ASP A 147 17.84 -17.32 2.80
CA ASP A 147 16.89 -16.35 3.34
C ASP A 147 17.66 -15.24 4.06
N VAL A 148 17.22 -14.01 3.80
CA VAL A 148 17.72 -12.82 4.48
C VAL A 148 16.88 -12.63 5.74
N VAL A 149 17.50 -12.76 6.90
CA VAL A 149 16.81 -12.72 8.19
C VAL A 149 17.41 -11.65 9.09
N SER A 150 16.70 -11.24 10.14
CA SER A 150 17.27 -10.33 11.15
C SER A 150 18.36 -11.05 11.99
N ASP A 151 19.32 -10.32 12.56
CA ASP A 151 20.29 -10.86 13.54
C ASP A 151 19.57 -11.57 14.70
N LYS A 152 18.43 -11.03 15.14
CA LYS A 152 17.57 -11.63 16.17
C LYS A 152 17.04 -13.01 15.72
N THR A 153 16.53 -13.11 14.50
CA THR A 153 16.04 -14.37 13.92
C THR A 153 17.19 -15.35 13.71
N GLN A 154 18.36 -14.86 13.26
CA GLN A 154 19.53 -15.68 13.05
C GLN A 154 20.06 -16.31 14.35
N LYS A 155 19.85 -15.72 15.54
CA LYS A 155 20.24 -16.32 16.84
C LYS A 155 19.55 -17.63 17.18
N ASN A 156 18.28 -17.74 16.78
CA ASN A 156 17.41 -18.87 17.11
C ASN A 156 17.20 -19.80 15.91
N SER A 157 17.51 -19.34 14.69
CA SER A 157 17.40 -20.15 13.48
C SER A 157 18.41 -21.30 13.49
N ILE A 158 17.92 -22.48 13.13
CA ILE A 158 18.73 -23.67 12.89
C ILE A 158 19.04 -23.87 11.40
N TYR A 159 18.53 -23.02 10.51
CA TYR A 159 18.66 -23.14 9.06
C TYR A 159 19.77 -22.25 8.48
N ASP A 160 20.21 -22.58 7.27
CA ASP A 160 21.14 -21.75 6.50
C ASP A 160 20.52 -20.35 6.27
N GLY A 161 21.31 -19.27 6.38
CA GLY A 161 20.75 -17.91 6.31
C GLY A 161 21.79 -16.81 6.33
N ILE A 162 21.41 -15.60 5.91
CA ILE A 162 22.27 -14.41 5.90
C ILE A 162 21.59 -13.25 6.63
N SER A 163 22.36 -12.46 7.38
CA SER A 163 21.87 -11.26 8.06
C SER A 163 22.95 -10.20 8.17
N PHE A 164 22.54 -8.96 8.45
CA PHE A 164 23.47 -7.95 8.95
C PHE A 164 23.71 -8.19 10.45
N GLY A 165 24.95 -8.06 10.90
CA GLY A 165 25.34 -8.29 12.29
C GLY A 165 24.97 -7.15 13.23
N ARG A 166 25.04 -7.41 14.54
CA ARG A 166 24.73 -6.43 15.61
C ARG A 166 25.72 -5.26 15.69
N GLU A 167 26.96 -5.47 15.28
CA GLU A 167 27.98 -4.43 15.16
C GLU A 167 27.85 -3.80 13.78
N ASN A 168 27.66 -2.47 13.71
CA ASN A 168 27.64 -1.74 12.45
C ASN A 168 28.85 -2.14 11.60
N GLY A 169 28.62 -2.47 10.33
CA GLY A 169 29.68 -2.86 9.39
C GLY A 169 29.98 -4.36 9.31
N THR A 170 29.05 -5.27 9.67
CA THR A 170 29.27 -6.72 9.50
C THR A 170 28.10 -7.47 8.84
N ILE A 171 28.41 -8.49 8.03
CA ILE A 171 27.47 -9.46 7.45
C ILE A 171 27.74 -10.82 8.07
N LEU A 172 26.68 -11.50 8.51
CA LEU A 172 26.71 -12.82 9.11
C LEU A 172 26.11 -13.86 8.17
N MET A 173 26.88 -14.89 7.81
CA MET A 173 26.46 -16.00 6.97
C MET A 173 26.50 -17.31 7.77
N ARG A 174 25.36 -17.98 7.89
CA ARG A 174 25.15 -19.18 8.69
C ARG A 174 25.05 -20.41 7.81
N PHE A 175 25.75 -21.48 8.23
CA PHE A 175 25.64 -22.83 7.67
C PHE A 175 25.30 -23.86 8.74
N MET A 176 24.43 -24.80 8.40
CA MET A 176 24.19 -26.03 9.17
C MET A 176 25.37 -26.99 9.07
N ASN A 177 25.68 -27.70 10.17
CA ASN A 177 26.83 -28.63 10.26
C ASN A 177 26.84 -29.79 9.25
N VAL A 178 25.75 -30.01 8.52
CA VAL A 178 25.63 -31.07 7.49
C VAL A 178 26.12 -30.65 6.10
N ARG A 179 26.55 -29.38 5.92
CA ARG A 179 26.88 -28.81 4.60
C ARG A 179 28.33 -28.99 4.15
N GLY A 180 29.19 -29.55 5.00
CA GLY A 180 30.63 -29.69 4.69
C GLY A 180 31.38 -28.35 4.64
N ILE A 181 30.77 -27.28 5.15
CA ILE A 181 31.33 -25.95 5.32
C ILE A 181 31.46 -25.73 6.83
N SER A 182 32.70 -25.80 7.33
CA SER A 182 32.98 -25.82 8.77
C SER A 182 34.09 -24.84 9.19
N ASP A 183 34.77 -24.24 8.22
CA ASP A 183 35.88 -23.33 8.40
C ASP A 183 35.92 -22.30 7.27
N VAL A 184 36.74 -21.27 7.44
CA VAL A 184 36.81 -20.16 6.47
C VAL A 184 37.25 -20.66 5.09
N ASP A 185 38.18 -21.62 5.02
CA ASP A 185 38.66 -22.13 3.73
C ASP A 185 37.57 -22.87 2.95
N SER A 186 36.74 -23.66 3.63
CA SER A 186 35.59 -24.36 3.02
C SER A 186 34.49 -23.39 2.59
N LEU A 187 34.24 -22.30 3.35
CA LEU A 187 33.35 -21.22 2.93
C LEU A 187 33.88 -20.55 1.66
N LYS A 188 35.14 -20.10 1.67
CA LYS A 188 35.75 -19.41 0.53
C LYS A 188 35.73 -20.27 -0.72
N LYS A 189 35.99 -21.56 -0.59
CA LYS A 189 35.90 -22.52 -1.70
C LYS A 189 34.47 -22.68 -2.22
N TYR A 190 33.47 -22.68 -1.32
CA TYR A 190 32.06 -22.73 -1.69
C TYR A 190 31.67 -21.48 -2.50
N LEU A 191 31.91 -20.28 -1.97
CA LEU A 191 31.56 -19.01 -2.61
C LEU A 191 32.27 -18.87 -3.97
N LYS A 192 33.57 -19.18 -4.01
CA LYS A 192 34.34 -19.20 -5.25
C LYS A 192 33.78 -20.17 -6.28
N GLY A 193 33.40 -21.38 -5.85
CA GLY A 193 32.81 -22.38 -6.74
C GLY A 193 31.46 -21.94 -7.30
N GLN A 194 30.64 -21.27 -6.50
CA GLN A 194 29.36 -20.69 -6.94
C GLN A 194 29.58 -19.59 -7.98
N HIS A 195 30.47 -18.64 -7.68
CA HIS A 195 30.84 -17.56 -8.60
C HIS A 195 31.40 -18.08 -9.93
N GLU A 196 32.36 -19.01 -9.91
CA GLU A 196 32.94 -19.61 -11.12
C GLU A 196 31.93 -20.42 -11.95
N SER A 197 30.85 -20.89 -11.34
CA SER A 197 29.76 -21.62 -12.02
C SER A 197 28.68 -20.72 -12.63
N GLY A 198 28.79 -19.40 -12.46
CA GLY A 198 27.80 -18.43 -12.94
C GLY A 198 26.60 -18.23 -12.00
N ASN A 199 26.63 -18.82 -10.80
CA ASN A 199 25.57 -18.75 -9.78
C ASN A 199 26.11 -18.10 -8.50
N GLY A 200 26.77 -16.95 -8.60
CA GLY A 200 27.31 -16.26 -7.42
C GLY A 200 26.27 -15.99 -6.34
N VAL A 201 26.69 -16.02 -5.07
CA VAL A 201 25.83 -15.66 -3.95
C VAL A 201 25.69 -14.14 -3.93
N LYS A 202 24.52 -13.63 -4.30
CA LYS A 202 24.23 -12.19 -4.32
C LYS A 202 23.29 -11.85 -3.17
N LEU A 203 23.57 -10.75 -2.48
CA LEU A 203 22.73 -10.12 -1.47
C LEU A 203 22.33 -8.73 -1.98
N ILE A 204 21.03 -8.49 -2.06
CA ILE A 204 20.41 -7.25 -2.55
C ILE A 204 19.69 -6.58 -1.38
N TYR A 205 19.96 -5.31 -1.11
CA TYR A 205 19.44 -4.59 0.06
C TYR A 205 19.38 -3.07 -0.19
N PRO A 206 18.62 -2.30 0.63
CA PRO A 206 18.54 -0.85 0.50
C PRO A 206 19.90 -0.16 0.63
N ALA A 207 20.16 0.82 -0.24
CA ALA A 207 21.32 1.69 -0.10
C ALA A 207 21.18 2.62 1.12
N ALA A 208 22.30 3.01 1.74
CA ALA A 208 22.29 3.93 2.88
C ALA A 208 21.97 5.36 2.48
N GLU A 209 22.50 5.76 1.33
CA GLU A 209 22.25 7.01 0.63
C GLU A 209 22.13 6.67 -0.86
N SER A 210 21.39 7.48 -1.59
CA SER A 210 21.34 7.32 -3.05
C SER A 210 22.65 7.80 -3.67
N GLU A 211 23.25 6.98 -4.52
CA GLU A 211 24.44 7.34 -5.27
C GLU A 211 24.06 7.64 -6.72
N PHE A 212 24.33 8.85 -7.19
CA PHE A 212 24.12 9.18 -8.59
C PHE A 212 25.35 8.79 -9.42
N VAL A 213 25.18 7.81 -10.31
CA VAL A 213 26.21 7.35 -11.23
C VAL A 213 25.93 7.90 -12.62
N PRO A 214 26.71 8.90 -13.09
CA PRO A 214 26.51 9.47 -14.42
C PRO A 214 26.83 8.44 -15.51
N PHE A 215 26.15 8.55 -16.66
CA PHE A 215 26.55 7.80 -17.85
C PHE A 215 27.90 8.28 -18.39
N ASP A 216 28.55 7.42 -19.17
CA ASP A 216 29.84 7.71 -19.81
C ASP A 216 29.77 8.95 -20.70
N ASP A 217 30.89 9.69 -20.81
CA ASP A 217 30.98 10.97 -21.55
C ASP A 217 30.44 10.88 -22.99
N ASP A 218 30.61 9.74 -23.67
CA ASP A 218 30.14 9.57 -25.06
C ASP A 218 28.62 9.35 -25.14
N VAL A 219 28.01 8.80 -24.08
CA VAL A 219 26.56 8.72 -23.91
C VAL A 219 26.03 10.10 -23.54
N GLN A 220 26.67 10.79 -22.59
CA GLN A 220 26.29 12.17 -22.25
C GLN A 220 26.34 13.08 -23.46
N GLU A 221 27.40 13.03 -24.27
CA GLU A 221 27.51 13.86 -25.47
C GLU A 221 26.40 13.56 -26.50
N LYS A 222 25.78 12.37 -26.46
CA LYS A 222 24.62 12.03 -27.29
C LYS A 222 23.31 12.51 -26.66
N LEU A 223 23.16 12.36 -25.34
CA LEU A 223 21.99 12.81 -24.58
C LEU A 223 21.92 14.34 -24.43
N ASP A 224 23.05 15.04 -24.38
CA ASP A 224 23.14 16.51 -24.30
C ASP A 224 22.79 17.19 -25.63
N LYS A 225 22.93 16.46 -26.74
CA LYS A 225 22.64 16.97 -28.09
C LYS A 225 21.15 16.98 -28.42
N SER A 226 20.36 16.20 -27.70
CA SER A 226 19.00 15.84 -28.07
C SER A 226 18.18 15.60 -26.81
N GLU A 227 17.03 16.27 -26.67
CA GLU A 227 16.20 16.14 -25.46
C GLU A 227 15.81 14.67 -25.25
N VAL A 228 16.09 14.16 -24.05
CA VAL A 228 15.80 12.77 -23.71
C VAL A 228 14.31 12.66 -23.35
N ARG A 229 13.60 11.72 -23.98
CA ARG A 229 12.15 11.54 -23.92
C ARG A 229 11.70 10.27 -23.17
N GLY A 230 12.57 9.28 -23.00
CA GLY A 230 12.24 8.04 -22.26
C GLY A 230 13.27 6.91 -22.38
N ILE A 231 12.84 5.68 -22.06
CA ILE A 231 13.67 4.45 -22.10
C ILE A 231 12.88 3.32 -22.79
N ALA A 232 13.54 2.53 -23.62
CA ALA A 232 13.00 1.38 -24.35
C ALA A 232 13.64 0.05 -23.87
N GLY A 233 12.79 -0.95 -23.61
CA GLY A 233 13.19 -2.31 -23.28
C GLY A 233 13.07 -2.65 -21.79
N GLY A 234 12.19 -3.60 -21.47
CA GLY A 234 11.95 -4.09 -20.11
C GLY A 234 10.84 -3.32 -19.39
N ARG A 235 9.58 -3.71 -19.65
CA ARG A 235 8.37 -3.29 -18.93
C ARG A 235 8.12 -1.79 -18.67
N LEU A 236 8.83 -0.88 -19.33
CA LEU A 236 8.38 0.49 -19.52
C LEU A 236 8.77 1.00 -20.90
N LEU A 237 7.77 1.52 -21.58
CA LEU A 237 7.89 2.53 -22.63
C LEU A 237 7.01 3.69 -22.17
N LYS A 238 7.55 4.90 -22.10
CA LYS A 238 6.74 6.12 -22.03
C LYS A 238 6.36 6.49 -23.46
N ILE A 239 5.07 6.69 -23.72
CA ILE A 239 4.59 7.18 -25.01
C ILE A 239 4.35 8.69 -24.86
N GLU A 240 5.00 9.51 -25.69
CA GLU A 240 4.80 10.96 -25.70
C GLU A 240 3.78 11.39 -26.78
N PRO A 241 3.01 12.48 -26.56
CA PRO A 241 2.04 12.99 -27.53
C PRO A 241 2.71 13.75 -28.69
N TYR A 242 2.21 13.55 -29.92
CA TYR A 242 2.72 14.18 -31.15
C TYR A 242 2.42 15.70 -31.24
N GLU A 243 3.42 16.52 -31.63
CA GLU A 243 3.38 18.00 -31.59
C GLU A 243 2.35 18.67 -32.51
N GLU A 244 1.79 17.99 -33.52
CA GLU A 244 0.78 18.56 -34.43
C GLU A 244 -0.67 18.13 -34.12
N LEU A 245 -1.05 17.94 -32.84
CA LEU A 245 -2.47 17.84 -32.45
C LEU A 245 -3.17 19.21 -32.50
N SER A 246 -3.11 19.84 -33.66
CA SER A 246 -3.87 21.02 -34.00
C SER A 246 -5.28 20.62 -34.45
N ASP A 247 -6.24 21.08 -33.65
CA ASP A 247 -7.67 21.22 -33.93
C ASP A 247 -8.58 19.98 -34.07
N ASN A 248 -8.11 18.72 -34.11
CA ASN A 248 -9.03 17.57 -34.28
C ASN A 248 -8.84 16.31 -33.38
N GLY A 249 -7.96 16.31 -32.37
CA GLY A 249 -7.75 15.13 -31.49
C GLY A 249 -7.34 15.49 -30.06
N LYS A 250 -8.28 16.01 -29.26
CA LYS A 250 -7.99 16.63 -27.95
C LYS A 250 -7.55 15.59 -26.90
N LEU A 251 -6.25 15.58 -26.57
CA LEU A 251 -5.78 15.12 -25.26
C LEU A 251 -6.29 16.09 -24.19
N THR A 252 -7.44 15.79 -23.58
CA THR A 252 -7.95 16.54 -22.44
C THR A 252 -7.25 16.08 -21.14
N ALA A 253 -7.44 16.82 -20.03
CA ALA A 253 -6.89 16.40 -18.73
C ALA A 253 -7.40 15.00 -18.31
N GLU A 254 -8.62 14.67 -18.72
CA GLU A 254 -9.30 13.38 -18.57
C GLU A 254 -8.61 12.28 -19.39
N ALA A 255 -8.20 12.58 -20.63
CA ALA A 255 -7.43 11.67 -21.49
C ALA A 255 -6.04 11.36 -20.93
N LEU A 256 -5.37 12.36 -20.36
CA LEU A 256 -4.13 12.15 -19.63
C LEU A 256 -4.35 11.33 -18.35
N GLY A 257 -5.49 11.49 -17.68
CA GLY A 257 -5.90 10.67 -16.53
C GLY A 257 -6.10 9.20 -16.90
N PHE A 258 -6.68 8.92 -18.07
CA PHE A 258 -6.82 7.57 -18.61
C PHE A 258 -5.48 6.91 -18.93
N LEU A 259 -4.54 7.66 -19.51
CA LEU A 259 -3.19 7.14 -19.78
C LEU A 259 -2.40 6.80 -18.52
N LYS A 260 -2.65 7.49 -17.39
CA LYS A 260 -2.01 7.15 -16.12
C LYS A 260 -2.38 5.75 -15.61
N GLY A 261 -3.46 5.15 -16.11
CA GLY A 261 -3.85 3.78 -15.78
C GLY A 261 -3.06 2.71 -16.53
N ILE A 262 -2.30 3.07 -17.57
CA ILE A 262 -1.46 2.14 -18.31
C ILE A 262 -0.26 1.78 -17.43
N ASN A 263 -0.24 0.52 -16.99
CA ASN A 263 0.77 -0.03 -16.10
C ASN A 263 1.79 -0.90 -16.86
N GLU A 264 1.47 -1.30 -18.09
CA GLU A 264 2.31 -2.16 -18.92
C GLU A 264 2.21 -1.76 -20.39
N ILE A 265 3.34 -1.68 -21.09
CA ILE A 265 3.38 -1.50 -22.55
C ILE A 265 4.34 -2.53 -23.14
N THR A 266 3.87 -3.30 -24.13
CA THR A 266 4.67 -4.28 -24.85
C THR A 266 4.55 -4.04 -26.35
N VAL A 267 5.67 -4.11 -27.08
CA VAL A 267 5.67 -4.09 -28.55
C VAL A 267 6.24 -5.42 -29.06
N GLU A 268 5.44 -6.17 -29.81
CA GLU A 268 5.78 -7.43 -30.44
C GLU A 268 6.02 -7.22 -31.95
N ASN A 269 6.99 -7.93 -32.52
CA ASN A 269 7.34 -7.85 -33.94
C ASN A 269 7.64 -6.41 -34.43
N ALA A 270 8.32 -5.62 -33.60
CA ALA A 270 8.79 -4.30 -34.00
C ALA A 270 9.90 -4.42 -35.05
N ASP A 271 9.88 -3.56 -36.07
CA ASP A 271 11.04 -3.37 -36.94
C ASP A 271 12.16 -2.67 -36.14
N ASP A 272 13.40 -3.12 -36.33
CA ASP A 272 14.56 -2.62 -35.59
C ASP A 272 14.75 -1.11 -35.81
N GLY A 273 14.73 -0.34 -34.72
CA GLY A 273 15.03 1.10 -34.72
C GLY A 273 13.83 2.03 -34.93
N LEU A 274 12.60 1.51 -35.02
CA LEU A 274 11.39 2.35 -35.03
C LEU A 274 11.06 2.89 -33.64
N MET A 275 10.65 4.15 -33.61
CA MET A 275 10.09 4.83 -32.45
C MET A 275 8.57 4.82 -32.54
N TYR A 276 7.87 4.84 -31.40
CA TYR A 276 6.41 4.86 -31.35
C TYR A 276 5.94 6.02 -30.49
N TYR A 277 4.97 6.79 -30.98
CA TYR A 277 4.45 8.03 -30.40
C TYR A 277 2.94 7.95 -30.28
N MET A 278 2.35 8.66 -29.31
CA MET A 278 0.90 8.72 -29.18
C MET A 278 0.39 9.71 -30.21
N GLU A 279 -0.29 9.18 -31.23
CA GLU A 279 -0.95 10.00 -32.23
C GLU A 279 -2.21 10.63 -31.65
N GLY A 280 -2.99 9.87 -30.89
CA GLY A 280 -4.19 10.42 -30.27
C GLY A 280 -4.97 9.45 -29.41
N ILE A 281 -5.87 10.04 -28.61
CA ILE A 281 -6.92 9.32 -27.90
C ILE A 281 -8.24 9.88 -28.37
N TYR A 282 -9.06 9.00 -28.92
CA TYR A 282 -10.36 9.34 -29.45
C TYR A 282 -11.40 8.67 -28.59
N VAL A 283 -12.23 9.50 -27.96
CA VAL A 283 -13.33 9.04 -27.12
C VAL A 283 -14.60 9.13 -27.94
N ASP A 284 -15.26 7.99 -28.08
CA ASP A 284 -16.61 7.87 -28.60
C ASP A 284 -17.57 7.52 -27.44
N ASP A 285 -18.87 7.58 -27.70
CA ASP A 285 -19.92 7.32 -26.70
C ASP A 285 -19.74 5.97 -25.97
N ASP A 286 -19.19 4.96 -26.65
CA ASP A 286 -19.09 3.58 -26.17
C ASP A 286 -17.64 3.04 -26.15
N SER A 287 -16.63 3.81 -26.56
CA SER A 287 -15.27 3.29 -26.67
C SER A 287 -14.20 4.36 -26.54
N VAL A 288 -13.01 3.94 -26.13
CA VAL A 288 -11.78 4.72 -26.30
C VAL A 288 -10.88 4.04 -27.31
N THR A 289 -10.47 4.80 -28.33
CA THR A 289 -9.47 4.40 -29.30
C THR A 289 -8.15 5.09 -28.99
N VAL A 290 -7.09 4.32 -28.88
CA VAL A 290 -5.72 4.80 -28.80
C VAL A 290 -5.07 4.62 -30.17
N GLU A 291 -4.52 5.70 -30.70
CA GLU A 291 -3.68 5.67 -31.89
C GLU A 291 -2.24 5.94 -31.52
N ILE A 292 -1.35 5.14 -32.10
CA ILE A 292 0.09 5.25 -31.99
C ILE A 292 0.64 5.42 -33.41
N ILE A 293 1.54 6.37 -33.61
CA ILE A 293 2.26 6.56 -34.87
C ILE A 293 3.72 6.15 -34.68
N ASP A 294 4.34 5.51 -35.65
CA ASP A 294 5.78 5.27 -35.61
C ASP A 294 6.61 6.39 -36.26
N SER A 295 7.94 6.32 -36.12
CA SER A 295 8.88 7.25 -36.76
C SER A 295 8.87 7.26 -38.29
N ASP A 296 8.19 6.30 -38.92
CA ASP A 296 8.04 6.17 -40.37
C ASP A 296 6.64 6.64 -40.84
N ASP A 297 5.89 7.34 -39.98
CA ASP A 297 4.52 7.80 -40.18
C ASP A 297 3.47 6.68 -40.35
N ASN A 298 3.75 5.45 -39.91
CA ASN A 298 2.74 4.38 -39.89
C ASN A 298 1.87 4.50 -38.66
N ILE A 299 0.55 4.43 -38.85
CA ILE A 299 -0.44 4.53 -37.77
C ILE A 299 -0.92 3.15 -37.34
N TYR A 300 -0.94 2.96 -36.03
CA TYR A 300 -1.45 1.81 -35.31
C TYR A 300 -2.65 2.26 -34.49
N SER A 301 -3.73 1.49 -34.49
CA SER A 301 -4.93 1.81 -33.72
C SER A 301 -5.41 0.60 -32.92
N GLY A 302 -5.95 0.86 -31.73
CA GLY A 302 -6.57 -0.14 -30.88
C GLY A 302 -7.64 0.52 -30.02
N SER A 303 -8.74 -0.18 -29.82
CA SER A 303 -9.89 0.36 -29.09
C SER A 303 -10.29 -0.57 -27.96
N ILE A 304 -10.84 0.03 -26.92
CA ILE A 304 -11.55 -0.65 -25.85
C ILE A 304 -13.02 -0.25 -25.91
N ASP A 305 -13.91 -1.23 -25.99
CA ASP A 305 -15.35 -1.00 -25.93
C ASP A 305 -15.79 -1.08 -24.47
N PHE A 306 -16.42 -0.02 -24.00
CA PHE A 306 -16.86 0.15 -22.63
C PHE A 306 -18.03 -0.76 -22.23
N LYS A 307 -18.80 -1.26 -23.20
CA LYS A 307 -19.89 -2.22 -22.96
C LYS A 307 -19.38 -3.65 -22.83
N ASP A 308 -18.26 -3.95 -23.46
CA ASP A 308 -17.67 -5.29 -23.46
C ASP A 308 -16.53 -5.43 -22.43
N THR A 309 -16.23 -4.36 -21.70
CA THR A 309 -15.14 -4.28 -20.72
C THR A 309 -15.66 -4.28 -19.30
N ASP A 310 -15.11 -5.15 -18.46
CA ASP A 310 -15.40 -5.20 -17.03
C ASP A 310 -14.46 -4.26 -16.27
N PHE A 311 -15.01 -3.12 -15.86
CA PHE A 311 -14.30 -2.11 -15.11
C PHE A 311 -14.24 -2.38 -13.60
N LEU A 312 -14.97 -3.37 -13.09
CA LEU A 312 -14.99 -3.69 -11.66
C LEU A 312 -13.97 -4.77 -11.31
N LYS A 313 -13.58 -5.58 -12.30
CA LYS A 313 -12.65 -6.68 -12.12
C LYS A 313 -11.20 -6.18 -11.97
N GLN A 314 -10.56 -6.56 -10.88
CA GLN A 314 -9.13 -6.29 -10.60
C GLN A 314 -8.20 -7.17 -11.45
N THR A 315 -8.21 -6.96 -12.77
CA THR A 315 -7.32 -7.64 -13.72
C THR A 315 -6.77 -6.66 -14.75
N ILE A 316 -5.58 -6.95 -15.27
CA ILE A 316 -5.00 -6.18 -16.38
C ILE A 316 -5.87 -6.40 -17.62
N THR A 317 -6.40 -5.31 -18.15
CA THR A 317 -7.09 -5.23 -19.43
C THR A 317 -6.12 -4.74 -20.49
N GLU A 318 -6.02 -5.46 -21.61
CA GLU A 318 -5.12 -5.12 -22.71
C GLU A 318 -5.85 -4.35 -23.82
N ILE A 319 -5.36 -3.15 -24.14
CA ILE A 319 -5.68 -2.48 -25.41
C ILE A 319 -4.66 -2.94 -26.43
N ILE A 320 -5.11 -3.71 -27.42
CA ILE A 320 -4.25 -4.23 -28.49
C ILE A 320 -4.32 -3.28 -29.68
N VAL A 321 -3.20 -2.59 -29.93
CA VAL A 321 -3.03 -1.61 -31.00
C VAL A 321 -2.27 -2.26 -32.16
N LYS A 322 -2.84 -2.21 -33.38
CA LYS A 322 -2.31 -2.85 -34.59
C LYS A 322 -2.37 -1.91 -35.78
N GLY A 323 -1.50 -2.10 -36.78
CA GLY A 323 -1.49 -1.23 -37.96
C GLY A 323 -0.64 -1.73 -39.12
N HIS A 324 0.64 -2.03 -38.87
CA HIS A 324 1.63 -2.29 -39.92
C HIS A 324 2.54 -3.50 -39.60
N ASN A 325 3.03 -4.20 -40.63
CA ASN A 325 4.03 -5.28 -40.57
C ASN A 325 3.89 -6.34 -39.45
N ASP A 326 2.68 -6.79 -39.15
CA ASP A 326 2.39 -7.74 -38.04
C ASP A 326 2.89 -7.28 -36.65
N THR A 327 3.31 -6.01 -36.53
CA THR A 327 3.66 -5.38 -35.26
C THR A 327 2.41 -5.23 -34.41
N VAL A 328 2.52 -5.64 -33.14
CA VAL A 328 1.44 -5.58 -32.16
C VAL A 328 1.91 -4.80 -30.95
N ILE A 329 1.21 -3.72 -30.61
CA ILE A 329 1.47 -2.94 -29.40
C ILE A 329 0.37 -3.27 -28.39
N ARG A 330 0.73 -3.68 -27.19
CA ARG A 330 -0.20 -3.99 -26.09
C ARG A 330 -0.06 -2.94 -25.01
N LEU A 331 -1.16 -2.32 -24.62
CA LEU A 331 -1.25 -1.41 -23.48
C LEU A 331 -2.04 -2.12 -22.38
N GLY A 332 -1.37 -2.58 -21.33
CA GLY A 332 -1.98 -3.20 -20.16
C GLY A 332 -2.38 -2.15 -19.12
N MET A 333 -3.65 -2.17 -18.72
CA MET A 333 -4.24 -1.22 -17.77
C MET A 333 -5.10 -1.94 -16.73
N ASP A 334 -4.96 -1.56 -15.46
CA ASP A 334 -5.84 -2.03 -14.39
C ASP A 334 -7.06 -1.12 -14.29
N LEU A 335 -8.14 -1.51 -14.96
CA LEU A 335 -9.32 -0.68 -15.10
C LEU A 335 -10.11 -0.50 -13.80
N SER A 336 -9.97 -1.42 -12.85
CA SER A 336 -10.61 -1.31 -11.53
C SER A 336 -10.14 -0.12 -10.70
N LYS A 337 -8.93 0.37 -10.99
CA LYS A 337 -8.35 1.56 -10.37
C LYS A 337 -8.83 2.86 -11.02
N THR A 338 -9.44 2.74 -12.19
CA THR A 338 -10.12 3.85 -12.85
C THR A 338 -11.40 4.07 -12.09
N LYS A 339 -11.43 5.09 -11.23
CA LYS A 339 -12.53 5.36 -10.30
C LYS A 339 -13.85 5.52 -11.07
N ILE A 340 -14.77 4.56 -10.95
CA ILE A 340 -16.06 4.58 -11.66
C ILE A 340 -17.18 4.48 -10.63
N PRO A 341 -17.50 5.59 -9.94
CA PRO A 341 -18.66 5.65 -9.07
C PRO A 341 -19.96 5.84 -9.86
N TYR A 342 -19.91 6.24 -11.15
CA TYR A 342 -21.03 6.55 -12.04
C TYR A 342 -20.66 6.31 -13.51
N ASP A 343 -21.55 6.56 -14.46
CA ASP A 343 -21.41 6.44 -15.94
C ASP A 343 -20.24 7.23 -16.57
N THR A 344 -19.27 7.68 -15.77
CA THR A 344 -18.08 8.39 -16.22
C THR A 344 -16.80 7.66 -15.84
N VAL A 345 -15.93 7.43 -16.81
CA VAL A 345 -14.56 6.92 -16.62
C VAL A 345 -13.59 8.09 -16.71
N ASN A 346 -12.85 8.41 -15.64
CA ASN A 346 -11.87 9.51 -15.62
C ASN A 346 -12.40 10.88 -16.14
N GLY A 347 -13.70 11.16 -15.96
CA GLY A 347 -14.33 12.40 -16.43
C GLY A 347 -14.86 12.34 -17.87
N PHE A 348 -14.73 11.21 -18.58
CA PHE A 348 -15.42 10.98 -19.84
C PHE A 348 -16.87 10.60 -19.59
N ASN A 349 -17.81 11.29 -20.22
CA ASN A 349 -19.23 10.93 -20.20
C ASN A 349 -19.46 9.83 -21.24
N ILE A 350 -19.58 8.58 -20.80
CA ILE A 350 -19.54 7.39 -21.65
C ILE A 350 -20.64 6.41 -21.26
N ARG A 351 -21.00 5.51 -22.16
CA ARG A 351 -21.99 4.48 -21.87
C ARG A 351 -21.31 3.19 -21.44
N LEU A 352 -21.22 3.00 -20.13
CA LEU A 352 -20.78 1.75 -19.53
C LEU A 352 -21.83 0.64 -19.70
N ALA A 353 -21.38 -0.61 -19.66
CA ALA A 353 -22.28 -1.71 -19.36
C ALA A 353 -22.95 -1.48 -18.00
N ASP A 354 -24.24 -1.78 -17.87
CA ASP A 354 -24.97 -1.64 -16.59
C ASP A 354 -24.28 -2.41 -15.46
N SER A 355 -23.64 -3.55 -15.78
CA SER A 355 -22.85 -4.35 -14.82
C SER A 355 -21.61 -3.65 -14.27
N CYS A 356 -21.16 -2.57 -14.91
CA CYS A 356 -19.98 -1.78 -14.52
C CYS A 356 -20.35 -0.51 -13.75
N ILE A 357 -21.65 -0.18 -13.62
CA ILE A 357 -22.11 0.96 -12.85
C ILE A 357 -22.36 0.49 -11.42
N LYS A 358 -21.51 0.90 -10.47
CA LYS A 358 -21.76 0.64 -9.05
C LYS A 358 -22.96 1.50 -8.60
N GLU A 359 -24.07 0.86 -8.26
CA GLU A 359 -25.20 1.56 -7.64
C GLU A 359 -24.75 2.14 -6.29
N SER A 360 -25.28 3.33 -5.98
CA SER A 360 -25.11 3.95 -4.68
C SER A 360 -25.72 3.03 -3.60
N GLU A 361 -24.94 2.78 -2.56
CA GLU A 361 -25.31 1.91 -1.46
C GLU A 361 -25.12 2.67 -0.15
N ILE A 362 -26.01 2.46 0.80
CA ILE A 362 -25.87 3.01 2.15
C ILE A 362 -25.68 1.87 3.14
N MET A 363 -24.56 1.93 3.86
CA MET A 363 -24.17 0.98 4.90
C MET A 363 -24.62 1.48 6.25
N LEU A 364 -25.68 0.90 6.81
CA LEU A 364 -26.19 1.24 8.14
C LEU A 364 -26.15 -0.01 9.04
N PRO A 365 -25.91 0.13 10.35
CA PRO A 365 -26.13 -0.96 11.29
C PRO A 365 -27.62 -1.32 11.33
N GLU A 366 -27.95 -2.56 11.72
CA GLU A 366 -29.33 -2.96 11.94
C GLU A 366 -29.95 -2.26 13.16
N TYR A 367 -29.14 -2.02 14.20
CA TYR A 367 -29.56 -1.34 15.42
C TYR A 367 -28.49 -0.38 15.97
N MET A 368 -28.92 0.54 16.83
CA MET A 368 -28.06 1.35 17.69
C MET A 368 -28.60 1.44 19.12
N PRO A 369 -27.76 1.20 20.14
CA PRO A 369 -28.13 1.42 21.53
C PRO A 369 -28.24 2.92 21.85
N ILE A 370 -29.22 3.28 22.67
CA ILE A 370 -29.45 4.67 23.11
C ILE A 370 -29.70 4.77 24.61
N VAL A 371 -29.24 5.87 25.22
CA VAL A 371 -29.53 6.24 26.61
C VAL A 371 -30.41 7.50 26.61
N GLY A 372 -31.71 7.29 26.38
CA GLY A 372 -32.70 8.35 26.31
C GLY A 372 -32.51 9.31 25.13
N GLY A 373 -33.15 9.01 24.01
CA GLY A 373 -33.51 9.92 22.90
C GLY A 373 -32.40 10.62 22.10
N ASP A 374 -31.21 10.86 22.65
CA ASP A 374 -30.16 11.64 21.99
C ASP A 374 -29.03 10.74 21.47
N ILE A 375 -28.93 10.61 20.14
CA ILE A 375 -27.77 10.04 19.44
C ILE A 375 -27.33 10.97 18.31
N SER A 376 -26.03 11.24 18.20
CA SER A 376 -25.45 12.07 17.15
C SER A 376 -24.73 11.19 16.14
N ILE A 377 -25.34 11.00 14.98
CA ILE A 377 -24.78 10.24 13.85
C ILE A 377 -24.66 11.11 12.61
N TYR A 378 -23.80 10.69 11.68
CA TYR A 378 -23.58 11.33 10.38
C TYR A 378 -23.89 10.33 9.26
N PRO A 379 -25.17 10.20 8.83
CA PRO A 379 -25.57 9.22 7.80
C PRO A 379 -24.85 9.39 6.46
N GLY A 380 -24.40 10.60 6.13
CA GLY A 380 -23.56 10.84 4.96
C GLY A 380 -22.24 10.04 4.95
N ASN A 381 -21.72 9.66 6.12
CA ASN A 381 -20.54 8.79 6.21
C ASN A 381 -20.81 7.36 5.72
N ALA A 382 -22.06 6.90 5.77
CA ALA A 382 -22.48 5.56 5.36
C ALA A 382 -22.69 5.39 3.85
N VAL A 383 -22.74 6.49 3.10
CA VAL A 383 -22.97 6.44 1.66
C VAL A 383 -21.70 5.99 0.94
N MET A 384 -21.79 4.83 0.31
CA MET A 384 -20.80 4.22 -0.53
C MET A 384 -21.24 4.36 -1.98
N TYR A 385 -20.34 4.82 -2.85
CA TYR A 385 -20.66 5.13 -4.25
C TYR A 385 -21.68 6.27 -4.42
N GLY A 386 -21.39 7.13 -5.39
CA GLY A 386 -20.99 8.50 -5.06
C GLY A 386 -21.90 9.50 -4.32
N ASN A 387 -22.75 10.28 -5.00
CA ASN A 387 -23.17 11.63 -4.58
C ASN A 387 -24.54 11.72 -3.87
N ASP A 388 -25.19 10.59 -3.63
CA ASP A 388 -26.47 10.60 -2.92
C ASP A 388 -26.29 11.15 -1.50
N ARG A 389 -27.18 12.06 -1.12
CA ARG A 389 -27.20 12.59 0.24
C ARG A 389 -27.99 11.62 1.12
N ALA A 390 -27.48 11.42 2.33
CA ALA A 390 -28.18 10.70 3.37
C ALA A 390 -28.45 11.63 4.54
N GLU A 391 -29.72 11.71 4.93
CA GLU A 391 -30.21 12.57 6.01
C GLU A 391 -31.14 11.77 6.93
N ALA A 392 -31.12 12.09 8.23
CA ALA A 392 -32.08 11.53 9.17
C ALA A 392 -33.37 12.35 9.10
N GLU A 393 -34.49 11.69 8.77
CA GLU A 393 -35.78 12.35 8.50
C GLU A 393 -36.70 12.35 9.73
N ASP A 394 -36.82 11.19 10.40
CA ASP A 394 -37.65 11.00 11.58
C ASP A 394 -36.91 10.16 12.62
N ILE A 395 -36.98 10.58 13.87
CA ILE A 395 -36.40 9.89 15.03
C ILE A 395 -37.56 9.61 15.97
N THR A 396 -37.96 8.35 16.01
CA THR A 396 -38.98 7.86 16.94
C THR A 396 -38.32 7.32 18.21
N GLU A 397 -39.10 6.80 19.15
CA GLU A 397 -38.55 6.11 20.32
C GLU A 397 -37.84 4.79 19.94
N ASP A 398 -38.27 4.15 18.84
CA ASP A 398 -37.88 2.79 18.47
C ASP A 398 -37.00 2.69 17.20
N GLU A 399 -36.96 3.72 16.37
CA GLU A 399 -36.22 3.70 15.10
C GLU A 399 -35.79 5.09 14.61
N ILE A 400 -34.69 5.12 13.84
CA ILE A 400 -34.26 6.27 13.03
C ILE A 400 -34.54 5.95 11.57
N GLU A 401 -35.31 6.80 10.89
CA GLU A 401 -35.50 6.75 9.45
C GLU A 401 -34.45 7.60 8.72
N ILE A 402 -33.70 6.98 7.81
CA ILE A 402 -32.67 7.59 6.98
C ILE A 402 -33.13 7.64 5.53
N SER A 403 -33.26 8.85 4.97
CA SER A 403 -33.43 9.05 3.54
C SER A 403 -32.10 8.89 2.81
N PHE A 404 -32.13 8.28 1.63
CA PHE A 404 -30.96 8.06 0.78
C PHE A 404 -31.36 7.99 -0.68
N GLY A 405 -31.07 9.06 -1.43
CA GLY A 405 -31.61 9.23 -2.79
C GLY A 405 -33.14 9.18 -2.77
N ASP A 406 -33.74 8.33 -3.60
CA ASP A 406 -35.20 8.07 -3.62
C ASP A 406 -35.62 6.90 -2.68
N LYS A 407 -34.71 6.40 -1.85
CA LYS A 407 -34.91 5.25 -0.96
C LYS A 407 -34.94 5.70 0.50
N THR A 408 -35.49 4.85 1.35
CA THR A 408 -35.51 5.00 2.81
C THR A 408 -35.00 3.72 3.46
N LYS A 409 -34.19 3.85 4.51
CA LYS A 409 -33.76 2.74 5.39
C LYS A 409 -33.96 3.11 6.85
N THR A 410 -34.19 2.13 7.70
CA THR A 410 -34.36 2.34 9.14
C THR A 410 -33.23 1.69 9.94
N ILE A 411 -32.96 2.24 11.11
CA ILE A 411 -32.07 1.69 12.13
C ILE A 411 -32.90 1.51 13.39
N GLU A 412 -32.93 0.30 13.94
CA GLU A 412 -33.62 0.02 15.20
C GLU A 412 -32.89 0.71 16.37
N LEU A 413 -33.64 1.37 17.26
CA LEU A 413 -33.13 1.94 18.48
C LEU A 413 -33.35 0.98 19.64
N LYS A 414 -32.27 0.54 20.27
CA LYS A 414 -32.32 -0.32 21.46
C LYS A 414 -32.12 0.53 22.70
N GLU A 415 -33.21 0.84 23.41
CA GLU A 415 -33.12 1.56 24.67
C GLU A 415 -32.39 0.72 25.72
N ILE A 416 -31.22 1.21 26.14
CA ILE A 416 -30.51 0.67 27.29
C ILE A 416 -30.91 1.51 28.50
N GLY A 417 -31.41 0.85 29.54
CA GLY A 417 -31.90 1.53 30.73
C GLY A 417 -30.82 2.44 31.32
N LYS A 418 -31.18 3.69 31.69
CA LYS A 418 -30.30 4.56 32.49
C LYS A 418 -29.93 3.80 33.76
N THR A 419 -28.74 3.23 33.81
CA THR A 419 -28.22 2.68 35.05
C THR A 419 -28.02 3.88 35.98
N ASP A 420 -28.78 3.93 37.07
CA ASP A 420 -28.68 4.97 38.09
C ASP A 420 -27.25 4.97 38.69
N ASP A 421 -26.40 5.80 38.10
CA ASP A 421 -24.94 5.83 38.22
C ASP A 421 -24.28 4.51 37.75
N ASN A 422 -23.37 4.59 36.77
CA ASN A 422 -22.42 3.55 36.35
C ASN A 422 -21.63 3.00 37.57
N LYS A 423 -22.21 2.11 38.37
CA LYS A 423 -21.68 1.65 39.67
C LYS A 423 -20.85 0.36 39.61
N ASP A 424 -20.80 -0.29 38.45
CA ASP A 424 -20.00 -1.51 38.30
C ASP A 424 -18.63 -1.13 37.76
N ASP A 425 -17.58 -1.45 38.52
CA ASP A 425 -16.21 -1.33 38.07
C ASP A 425 -16.01 -2.25 36.84
N LEU A 426 -15.65 -1.68 35.69
CA LEU A 426 -15.44 -2.40 34.42
C LEU A 426 -13.94 -2.38 34.06
N THR A 427 -13.39 -3.51 33.67
CA THR A 427 -11.99 -3.64 33.26
C THR A 427 -11.91 -3.72 31.74
N VAL A 428 -11.27 -2.74 31.09
CA VAL A 428 -11.30 -2.60 29.63
C VAL A 428 -9.89 -2.54 29.05
N LEU A 429 -9.66 -3.26 27.95
CA LEU A 429 -8.43 -3.18 27.15
C LEU A 429 -8.73 -2.59 25.78
N PHE A 430 -8.04 -1.52 25.40
CA PHE A 430 -8.10 -0.98 24.03
C PHE A 430 -6.89 -1.48 23.23
N LEU A 431 -7.13 -2.18 22.13
CA LEU A 431 -6.12 -2.62 21.17
C LEU A 431 -6.35 -1.90 19.84
N GLY A 432 -5.31 -1.26 19.30
CA GLY A 432 -5.50 -0.58 18.02
C GLY A 432 -4.27 0.09 17.43
N ASP A 433 -4.56 1.04 16.55
CA ASP A 433 -3.58 1.73 15.71
C ASP A 433 -3.20 3.13 16.23
N SER A 434 -2.92 4.07 15.31
CA SER A 434 -2.62 5.47 15.62
C SER A 434 -3.76 6.21 16.29
N LEU A 435 -5.02 5.84 16.03
CA LEU A 435 -6.17 6.49 16.67
C LEU A 435 -6.18 6.24 18.18
N ILE A 436 -5.76 5.05 18.61
CA ILE A 436 -5.59 4.73 20.03
C ILE A 436 -4.28 5.34 20.57
N ASN A 437 -3.19 5.27 19.81
CA ASN A 437 -1.86 5.77 20.24
C ASN A 437 -1.80 7.28 20.52
N GLU A 438 -2.74 8.07 20.02
CA GLU A 438 -2.88 9.51 20.31
C GLU A 438 -3.39 9.80 21.74
N ASN A 439 -3.78 8.78 22.52
CA ASN A 439 -4.33 8.85 23.89
C ASN A 439 -5.69 9.55 24.03
N TYR A 440 -6.07 10.46 23.13
CA TYR A 440 -7.29 11.25 23.26
C TYR A 440 -8.57 10.39 23.31
N TYR A 441 -8.56 9.23 22.65
CA TYR A 441 -9.71 8.34 22.62
C TYR A 441 -9.94 7.69 24.00
N THR A 442 -8.96 6.98 24.55
CA THR A 442 -9.11 6.32 25.85
C THR A 442 -9.29 7.32 26.99
N GLU A 443 -8.68 8.51 26.91
CA GLU A 443 -8.95 9.63 27.83
C GLU A 443 -10.42 10.09 27.78
N ALA A 444 -11.00 10.21 26.59
CA ALA A 444 -12.40 10.59 26.43
C ALA A 444 -13.34 9.53 27.00
N VAL A 445 -13.05 8.24 26.76
CA VAL A 445 -13.79 7.11 27.36
C VAL A 445 -13.70 7.14 28.88
N LYS A 446 -12.50 7.30 29.45
CA LYS A 446 -12.31 7.41 30.91
C LYS A 446 -13.07 8.58 31.52
N LYS A 447 -13.19 9.69 30.79
CA LYS A 447 -13.94 10.87 31.24
C LYS A 447 -15.45 10.64 31.20
N LEU A 448 -15.94 9.92 30.20
CA LEU A 448 -17.36 9.58 30.05
C LEU A 448 -17.78 8.51 31.06
N ASN A 449 -16.91 7.54 31.34
CA ASN A 449 -17.11 6.52 32.35
C ASN A 449 -15.90 6.42 33.31
N PRO A 450 -15.92 7.18 34.42
CA PRO A 450 -14.83 7.18 35.41
C PRO A 450 -14.59 5.84 36.11
N HIS A 451 -15.55 4.91 36.05
CA HIS A 451 -15.50 3.61 36.73
C HIS A 451 -14.76 2.53 35.93
N ILE A 452 -14.32 2.86 34.70
CA ILE A 452 -13.49 1.94 33.90
C ILE A 452 -12.06 1.88 34.46
N THR A 453 -11.57 0.69 34.73
CA THR A 453 -10.15 0.39 34.92
C THR A 453 -9.56 -0.05 33.58
N PHE A 454 -8.62 0.72 33.05
CA PHE A 454 -7.98 0.41 31.77
C PHE A 454 -6.78 -0.53 31.96
N LEU A 455 -6.60 -1.45 31.00
CA LEU A 455 -5.42 -2.30 30.86
C LEU A 455 -4.55 -1.84 29.68
N GLY A 456 -3.26 -2.10 29.76
CA GLY A 456 -2.33 -1.81 28.68
C GLY A 456 -0.92 -1.47 29.17
N THR A 457 0.04 -1.60 28.27
CA THR A 457 1.46 -1.32 28.52
C THR A 457 1.90 0.05 28.01
N ARG A 458 1.01 0.78 27.32
CA ARG A 458 1.27 2.09 26.73
C ARG A 458 0.23 3.11 27.17
N GLY A 459 0.49 4.37 26.84
CA GLY A 459 -0.42 5.48 27.07
C GLY A 459 -0.29 6.13 28.44
N ASN A 460 -1.29 6.92 28.78
CA ASN A 460 -1.32 7.69 30.03
C ASN A 460 -1.76 6.82 31.23
N ALA A 461 -1.27 7.14 32.43
CA ALA A 461 -1.44 6.32 33.63
C ALA A 461 -2.92 6.02 33.99
N ASP A 462 -3.84 6.94 33.70
CA ASP A 462 -5.27 6.79 34.01
C ASP A 462 -6.08 6.12 32.90
N ALA A 463 -5.49 5.91 31.72
CA ALA A 463 -6.12 5.31 30.55
C ALA A 463 -5.09 4.55 29.68
N PRO A 464 -4.34 3.57 30.24
CA PRO A 464 -3.42 2.76 29.47
C PRO A 464 -4.12 2.00 28.35
N HIS A 465 -3.36 1.63 27.32
CA HIS A 465 -3.88 0.98 26.12
C HIS A 465 -2.79 0.20 25.37
N GLU A 466 -3.18 -0.54 24.34
CA GLU A 466 -2.33 -1.25 23.39
C GLU A 466 -2.52 -0.68 21.98
N GLY A 467 -2.24 0.62 21.86
CA GLY A 467 -2.35 1.39 20.62
C GLY A 467 -0.96 1.67 20.06
N ARG A 468 -0.75 1.40 18.77
CA ARG A 468 0.55 1.61 18.08
C ARG A 468 0.34 2.27 16.73
N GLY A 469 1.00 3.40 16.51
CA GLY A 469 0.86 4.15 15.26
C GLY A 469 1.30 3.35 14.04
N GLY A 470 0.45 3.28 13.01
CA GLY A 470 0.72 2.57 11.76
C GLY A 470 0.62 1.05 11.84
N TRP A 471 0.06 0.50 12.93
CA TRP A 471 -0.15 -0.94 13.08
C TRP A 471 -1.50 -1.38 12.51
N SER A 472 -1.53 -2.57 11.92
CA SER A 472 -2.68 -3.28 11.39
C SER A 472 -2.99 -4.54 12.22
N ALA A 473 -4.09 -5.23 11.96
CA ALA A 473 -4.36 -6.55 12.53
C ALA A 473 -3.29 -7.58 12.11
N TYR A 474 -2.83 -7.50 10.86
CA TYR A 474 -1.68 -8.28 10.37
C TYR A 474 -0.44 -8.09 11.28
N ASP A 475 -0.10 -6.84 11.63
CA ASP A 475 1.09 -6.57 12.43
C ASP A 475 0.97 -7.17 13.84
N TYR A 476 -0.22 -7.07 14.44
CA TYR A 476 -0.50 -7.69 15.74
C TYR A 476 -0.37 -9.22 15.69
N CYS A 477 -0.73 -9.86 14.57
CA CYS A 477 -0.68 -11.31 14.43
C CYS A 477 0.68 -11.86 13.99
N ASN A 478 1.52 -11.05 13.33
CA ASN A 478 2.70 -11.58 12.63
C ASN A 478 4.01 -10.83 12.93
N GLU A 479 3.94 -9.54 13.27
CA GLU A 479 5.14 -8.71 13.38
C GLU A 479 5.59 -8.64 14.83
N THR A 480 6.81 -9.09 15.12
CA THR A 480 7.35 -9.02 16.49
C THR A 480 7.63 -7.58 16.93
N SER A 481 7.95 -6.69 15.99
CA SER A 481 8.15 -5.27 16.26
C SER A 481 8.06 -4.43 15.00
N LYS A 482 7.48 -3.23 15.10
CA LYS A 482 7.33 -2.26 14.00
C LYS A 482 7.36 -0.83 14.53
N TYR A 483 8.03 0.06 13.80
CA TYR A 483 8.21 1.49 14.17
C TYR A 483 8.69 1.73 15.61
N GLY A 484 9.59 0.88 16.10
CA GLY A 484 10.14 0.98 17.45
C GLY A 484 9.22 0.46 18.56
N PHE A 485 8.06 -0.12 18.22
CA PHE A 485 7.18 -0.79 19.16
C PHE A 485 7.38 -2.30 19.10
N THR A 486 7.44 -2.95 20.26
CA THR A 486 7.38 -4.41 20.37
C THR A 486 5.92 -4.84 20.43
N ASN A 487 5.62 -5.97 19.80
CA ASN A 487 4.31 -6.61 19.86
C ASN A 487 4.16 -7.32 21.21
N PRO A 488 3.18 -6.94 22.05
CA PRO A 488 3.03 -7.50 23.38
C PRO A 488 2.19 -8.78 23.38
N PHE A 489 1.53 -9.09 22.26
CA PHE A 489 0.66 -10.26 22.09
C PHE A 489 1.33 -11.37 21.30
N LEU A 490 2.45 -11.12 20.62
CA LEU A 490 3.13 -12.14 19.82
C LEU A 490 4.09 -12.96 20.67
N PHE A 491 3.68 -14.18 21.03
CA PHE A 491 4.49 -15.14 21.75
C PHE A 491 4.74 -16.36 20.87
N ASP A 492 6.01 -16.74 20.74
CA ASP A 492 6.42 -17.90 19.94
C ASP A 492 5.93 -17.87 18.47
N GLY A 493 5.67 -16.66 17.94
CA GLY A 493 5.24 -16.43 16.55
C GLY A 493 3.72 -16.39 16.36
N GLU A 494 2.94 -16.51 17.43
CA GLU A 494 1.49 -16.54 17.40
C GLU A 494 0.91 -15.43 18.30
N PHE A 495 -0.25 -14.89 17.92
CA PHE A 495 -1.00 -13.99 18.78
C PHE A 495 -1.56 -14.81 19.96
N ASP A 496 -1.16 -14.46 21.18
CA ASP A 496 -1.47 -15.20 22.39
C ASP A 496 -1.90 -14.22 23.50
N PHE A 497 -3.22 -14.11 23.65
CA PHE A 497 -3.86 -13.23 24.60
C PHE A 497 -3.70 -13.69 26.05
N GLU A 498 -3.81 -15.01 26.32
CA GLU A 498 -3.65 -15.58 27.65
C GLU A 498 -2.27 -15.21 28.21
N ARG A 499 -1.21 -15.42 27.43
CA ARG A 499 0.15 -15.13 27.86
C ARG A 499 0.43 -13.64 27.99
N TYR A 500 -0.23 -12.78 27.21
CA TYR A 500 -0.22 -11.34 27.45
C TYR A 500 -0.80 -10.99 28.82
N MET A 501 -1.96 -11.55 29.17
CA MET A 501 -2.62 -11.32 30.46
C MET A 501 -1.75 -11.81 31.63
N GLU A 502 -1.16 -13.00 31.51
CA GLU A 502 -0.24 -13.56 32.50
C GLU A 502 1.02 -12.70 32.68
N THR A 503 1.66 -12.30 31.57
CA THR A 503 2.92 -11.53 31.58
C THR A 503 2.75 -10.20 32.29
N ASN A 504 1.59 -9.55 32.12
CA ASN A 504 1.30 -8.27 32.73
C ASN A 504 0.63 -8.38 34.11
N ASN A 505 0.44 -9.61 34.63
CA ASN A 505 -0.25 -9.90 35.89
C ASN A 505 -1.70 -9.39 35.94
N TYR A 506 -2.36 -9.28 34.79
CA TYR A 506 -3.79 -8.98 34.72
C TYR A 506 -4.59 -10.22 35.13
N LYS A 507 -5.71 -10.01 35.84
CA LYS A 507 -6.50 -11.10 36.44
C LYS A 507 -7.88 -11.26 35.83
N ASN A 508 -8.37 -10.21 35.20
CA ASN A 508 -9.65 -10.14 34.54
C ASN A 508 -9.58 -9.04 33.48
N VAL A 509 -10.43 -9.17 32.47
CA VAL A 509 -10.81 -8.13 31.54
C VAL A 509 -12.27 -8.42 31.20
N ASP A 510 -13.11 -7.40 31.24
CA ASP A 510 -14.54 -7.56 30.97
C ASP A 510 -14.83 -7.24 29.49
N THR A 511 -14.08 -6.30 28.92
CA THR A 511 -14.25 -5.87 27.53
C THR A 511 -12.91 -5.61 26.83
N VAL A 512 -12.76 -6.11 25.61
CA VAL A 512 -11.67 -5.76 24.70
C VAL A 512 -12.24 -4.95 23.54
N VAL A 513 -11.69 -3.76 23.30
CA VAL A 513 -12.05 -2.90 22.16
C VAL A 513 -10.97 -3.01 21.08
N LEU A 514 -11.35 -3.49 19.91
CA LEU A 514 -10.49 -3.58 18.72
C LEU A 514 -10.74 -2.37 17.82
N ASN A 515 -9.71 -1.57 17.57
CA ASN A 515 -9.76 -0.40 16.69
C ASN A 515 -8.66 -0.48 15.62
N LEU A 516 -8.93 -1.29 14.58
CA LEU A 516 -8.02 -1.66 13.49
C LEU A 516 -8.76 -1.61 12.14
N GLY A 517 -8.06 -1.87 11.03
CA GLY A 517 -8.64 -1.91 9.68
C GLY A 517 -8.19 -0.76 8.78
N ILE A 518 -7.85 0.42 9.32
CA ILE A 518 -7.40 1.56 8.48
C ILE A 518 -6.04 1.26 7.84
N ASN A 519 -5.07 0.79 8.61
CA ASN A 519 -3.74 0.47 8.09
C ASN A 519 -3.74 -0.84 7.29
N ASP A 520 -4.63 -1.78 7.64
CA ASP A 520 -4.83 -3.04 6.93
C ASP A 520 -5.14 -2.81 5.45
N LEU A 521 -6.01 -1.84 5.14
CA LEU A 521 -6.38 -1.47 3.76
C LEU A 521 -5.24 -0.82 2.96
N ASN A 522 -4.12 -0.49 3.60
CA ASN A 522 -2.99 0.21 2.97
C ASN A 522 -1.71 -0.66 2.92
N LEU A 523 -1.78 -1.96 3.26
CA LEU A 523 -0.62 -2.84 3.32
C LEU A 523 -0.24 -3.41 1.95
N THR A 524 0.85 -2.95 1.35
CA THR A 524 1.30 -3.49 0.05
C THR A 524 1.49 -5.01 0.09
N GLY A 525 0.76 -5.74 -0.77
CA GLY A 525 0.88 -7.19 -0.92
C GLY A 525 -0.07 -8.04 -0.06
N HIS A 526 -0.88 -7.43 0.82
CA HIS A 526 -1.76 -8.12 1.78
C HIS A 526 -3.08 -7.36 1.97
N ASN A 527 -4.05 -7.47 1.05
CA ASN A 527 -5.25 -6.60 1.11
C ASN A 527 -6.58 -7.22 0.66
N SER A 528 -6.74 -8.56 0.64
CA SER A 528 -8.12 -9.06 0.49
C SER A 528 -8.86 -8.85 1.81
N HIS A 529 -10.14 -8.47 1.77
CA HIS A 529 -10.93 -8.35 3.00
C HIS A 529 -11.00 -9.68 3.78
N GLU A 530 -10.99 -10.81 3.07
CA GLU A 530 -10.93 -12.15 3.67
C GLU A 530 -9.65 -12.36 4.47
N GLU A 531 -8.50 -11.96 3.93
CA GLU A 531 -7.21 -12.03 4.63
C GLU A 531 -7.20 -11.14 5.87
N ILE A 532 -7.70 -9.90 5.77
CA ILE A 532 -7.80 -8.98 6.92
C ILE A 532 -8.72 -9.59 8.00
N LEU A 533 -9.88 -10.11 7.61
CA LEU A 533 -10.82 -10.76 8.53
C LEU A 533 -10.20 -11.99 9.22
N GLY A 534 -9.35 -12.75 8.52
CA GLY A 534 -8.61 -13.86 9.13
C GLY A 534 -7.69 -13.42 10.29
N TYR A 535 -7.13 -12.21 10.24
CA TYR A 535 -6.38 -11.66 11.37
C TYR A 535 -7.30 -11.20 12.51
N PHE A 536 -8.48 -10.67 12.21
CA PHE A 536 -9.48 -10.39 13.23
C PHE A 536 -9.93 -11.68 13.92
N ASP A 537 -10.19 -12.76 13.16
CA ASP A 537 -10.51 -14.08 13.71
C ASP A 537 -9.41 -14.60 14.64
N THR A 538 -8.14 -14.44 14.25
CA THR A 538 -7.00 -14.85 15.08
C THR A 538 -7.02 -14.12 16.44
N ILE A 539 -7.27 -12.81 16.43
CA ILE A 539 -7.32 -11.99 17.65
C ILE A 539 -8.55 -12.37 18.50
N VAL A 540 -9.73 -12.43 17.89
CA VAL A 540 -11.02 -12.71 18.54
C VAL A 540 -11.00 -14.10 19.20
N ASN A 541 -10.60 -15.12 18.44
CA ASN A 541 -10.55 -16.50 18.94
C ASN A 541 -9.57 -16.61 20.12
N SER A 542 -8.39 -16.00 20.04
CA SER A 542 -7.42 -16.03 21.15
C SER A 542 -7.95 -15.36 22.42
N ILE A 543 -8.73 -14.28 22.30
CA ILE A 543 -9.37 -13.61 23.44
C ILE A 543 -10.43 -14.52 24.08
N HIS A 544 -11.30 -15.14 23.28
CA HIS A 544 -12.35 -16.03 23.78
C HIS A 544 -11.83 -17.40 24.24
N GLU A 545 -10.70 -17.88 23.73
CA GLU A 545 -9.99 -19.04 24.28
C GLU A 545 -9.51 -18.79 25.72
N TYR A 546 -9.12 -17.56 26.03
CA TYR A 546 -8.78 -17.15 27.40
C TYR A 546 -10.03 -17.06 28.31
N ASP A 547 -11.10 -16.40 27.84
CA ASP A 547 -12.40 -16.38 28.51
C ASP A 547 -13.52 -16.04 27.51
N GLU A 548 -14.43 -17.00 27.27
CA GLU A 548 -15.58 -16.86 26.37
C GLU A 548 -16.57 -15.77 26.81
N ASN A 549 -16.49 -15.31 28.07
CA ASN A 549 -17.38 -14.28 28.59
C ASN A 549 -16.89 -12.85 28.32
N ILE A 550 -15.71 -12.66 27.72
CA ILE A 550 -15.20 -11.34 27.37
C ILE A 550 -16.02 -10.74 26.23
N ASP A 551 -16.52 -9.51 26.43
CA ASP A 551 -17.11 -8.75 25.33
C ASP A 551 -16.02 -8.20 24.41
N ILE A 552 -16.14 -8.43 23.12
CA ILE A 552 -15.23 -7.91 22.10
C ILE A 552 -15.97 -6.89 21.24
N LEU A 553 -15.62 -5.62 21.42
CA LEU A 553 -16.16 -4.52 20.65
C LEU A 553 -15.24 -4.20 19.46
N ILE A 554 -15.73 -4.45 18.25
CA ILE A 554 -15.00 -4.16 17.02
C ILE A 554 -15.42 -2.77 16.52
N ASN A 555 -14.60 -1.75 16.80
CA ASN A 555 -14.78 -0.43 16.24
C ASN A 555 -14.46 -0.45 14.74
N THR A 556 -15.45 -0.08 13.92
CA THR A 556 -15.25 0.12 12.48
C THR A 556 -14.23 1.23 12.16
N PRO A 557 -13.54 1.16 11.01
CA PRO A 557 -12.75 2.29 10.52
C PRO A 557 -13.58 3.57 10.39
N ILE A 558 -13.12 4.68 10.97
CA ILE A 558 -13.75 5.99 10.75
C ILE A 558 -13.58 6.42 9.29
N MET A 559 -14.45 7.30 8.79
CA MET A 559 -14.27 7.88 7.46
C MET A 559 -13.10 8.88 7.44
N PRO A 560 -12.49 9.18 6.29
CA PRO A 560 -11.59 10.32 6.18
C PRO A 560 -12.38 11.65 6.20
N TYR A 561 -11.69 12.78 6.36
CA TYR A 561 -12.28 14.11 6.16
C TYR A 561 -13.01 14.18 4.82
N ALA A 562 -14.24 14.70 4.81
CA ALA A 562 -15.08 14.69 3.63
C ALA A 562 -14.64 15.76 2.61
N GLU A 563 -14.00 15.28 1.54
CA GLU A 563 -13.59 16.05 0.38
C GLU A 563 -13.42 15.09 -0.81
N GLU A 564 -13.55 15.61 -2.03
CA GLU A 564 -13.60 14.81 -3.26
C GLU A 564 -12.40 13.87 -3.41
N LYS A 565 -11.19 14.35 -3.11
CA LYS A 565 -9.96 13.55 -3.19
C LYS A 565 -9.94 12.34 -2.24
N ASN A 566 -10.72 12.38 -1.16
CA ASN A 566 -10.78 11.30 -0.16
C ASN A 566 -11.89 10.27 -0.42
N THR A 567 -12.73 10.48 -1.45
CA THR A 567 -13.88 9.60 -1.75
C THR A 567 -13.47 8.15 -1.99
N ALA A 568 -12.31 7.90 -2.61
CA ALA A 568 -11.81 6.55 -2.83
C ALA A 568 -11.54 5.83 -1.50
N TYR A 569 -10.78 6.45 -0.60
CA TYR A 569 -10.50 5.90 0.73
C TYR A 569 -11.77 5.71 1.57
N LYS A 570 -12.77 6.60 1.41
CA LYS A 570 -14.08 6.43 2.06
C LYS A 570 -14.77 5.15 1.58
N ASN A 571 -14.83 4.93 0.27
CA ASN A 571 -15.45 3.74 -0.30
C ASN A 571 -14.72 2.46 0.10
N ASP A 572 -13.38 2.44 0.06
CA ASP A 572 -12.59 1.26 0.47
C ASP A 572 -12.86 0.90 1.93
N ARG A 573 -12.95 1.90 2.83
CA ARG A 573 -13.31 1.67 4.24
C ARG A 573 -14.75 1.16 4.38
N LEU A 574 -15.71 1.65 3.59
CA LEU A 574 -17.10 1.18 3.62
C LEU A 574 -17.26 -0.24 3.07
N GLU A 575 -16.50 -0.62 2.03
CA GLU A 575 -16.49 -2.00 1.54
C GLU A 575 -15.92 -2.96 2.58
N PHE A 576 -14.86 -2.56 3.31
CA PHE A 576 -14.35 -3.36 4.42
C PHE A 576 -15.34 -3.43 5.59
N ILE A 577 -16.03 -2.34 5.92
CA ILE A 577 -17.10 -2.34 6.93
C ILE A 577 -18.23 -3.30 6.52
N LYS A 578 -18.59 -3.35 5.24
CA LYS A 578 -19.56 -4.33 4.72
C LYS A 578 -19.06 -5.76 4.93
N SER A 579 -17.78 -6.03 4.68
CA SER A 579 -17.17 -7.33 4.98
C SER A 579 -17.15 -7.65 6.49
N LEU A 580 -16.88 -6.67 7.36
CA LEU A 580 -16.97 -6.82 8.81
C LEU A 580 -18.38 -7.21 9.27
N TYR A 581 -19.42 -6.48 8.82
CA TYR A 581 -20.81 -6.83 9.14
C TYR A 581 -21.21 -8.20 8.60
N GLY A 582 -20.76 -8.57 7.40
CA GLY A 582 -21.02 -9.89 6.83
C GLY A 582 -20.34 -11.03 7.60
N HIS A 583 -19.26 -10.75 8.33
CA HIS A 583 -18.45 -11.76 9.02
C HIS A 583 -18.78 -11.88 10.52
N PHE A 584 -18.90 -10.75 11.23
CA PHE A 584 -19.15 -10.69 12.68
C PHE A 584 -20.56 -10.20 13.06
N GLY A 585 -21.38 -9.77 12.09
CA GLY A 585 -22.74 -9.32 12.38
C GLY A 585 -23.63 -10.47 12.87
N GLY A 586 -24.46 -10.22 13.89
CA GLY A 586 -25.34 -11.23 14.48
C GLY A 586 -24.66 -12.13 15.53
N MET A 587 -23.42 -11.83 15.92
CA MET A 587 -22.66 -12.56 16.95
C MET A 587 -22.73 -11.89 18.33
N GLU A 588 -23.72 -11.03 18.57
CA GLU A 588 -23.89 -10.33 19.85
C GLU A 588 -24.05 -11.27 21.04
N GLU A 589 -24.77 -12.38 20.88
CA GLU A 589 -24.96 -13.40 21.93
C GLU A 589 -23.63 -14.12 22.25
N ASP A 590 -22.71 -14.19 21.29
CA ASP A 590 -21.35 -14.70 21.47
C ASP A 590 -20.40 -13.63 22.06
N GLY A 591 -20.91 -12.46 22.42
CA GLY A 591 -20.12 -11.35 22.97
C GLY A 591 -19.29 -10.59 21.93
N ILE A 592 -19.52 -10.76 20.62
CA ILE A 592 -18.81 -10.03 19.55
C ILE A 592 -19.75 -8.97 18.98
N ILE A 593 -19.36 -7.70 19.13
CA ILE A 593 -20.25 -6.56 18.81
C ILE A 593 -19.53 -5.56 17.91
N ILE A 594 -20.12 -5.28 16.75
CA ILE A 594 -19.61 -4.25 15.84
C ILE A 594 -20.10 -2.88 16.29
N VAL A 595 -19.16 -1.97 16.54
CA VAL A 595 -19.45 -0.58 16.92
C VAL A 595 -19.32 0.32 15.67
N PRO A 596 -20.40 0.99 15.22
CA PRO A 596 -20.43 1.79 13.99
C PRO A 596 -19.76 3.18 14.19
N THR A 597 -18.53 3.21 14.67
CA THR A 597 -17.70 4.42 14.81
C THR A 597 -17.56 5.23 13.53
N TYR A 598 -17.71 4.62 12.34
CA TYR A 598 -17.77 5.33 11.06
C TYR A 598 -18.91 6.35 10.96
N LEU A 599 -20.02 6.16 11.69
CA LEU A 599 -21.13 7.10 11.76
C LEU A 599 -20.94 8.21 12.79
N ALA A 600 -19.93 8.12 13.67
CA ALA A 600 -19.83 9.00 14.84
C ALA A 600 -19.10 10.31 14.57
N VAL A 601 -18.06 10.30 13.72
CA VAL A 601 -17.19 11.47 13.53
C VAL A 601 -17.82 12.46 12.54
N ASP A 602 -17.89 13.73 12.96
CA ASP A 602 -18.32 14.83 12.09
C ASP A 602 -17.36 14.94 10.89
N PRO A 603 -17.86 14.75 9.64
CA PRO A 603 -17.01 14.64 8.45
C PRO A 603 -16.20 15.90 8.13
N HIS A 604 -16.55 17.05 8.71
CA HIS A 604 -15.86 18.31 8.48
C HIS A 604 -15.25 18.90 9.75
N ASN A 605 -16.00 18.94 10.86
CA ASN A 605 -15.52 19.57 12.09
C ASN A 605 -14.90 18.58 13.08
N GLY A 606 -14.88 17.29 12.74
CA GLY A 606 -14.27 16.22 13.54
C GLY A 606 -12.76 16.11 13.38
N TYR A 607 -12.14 16.87 12.46
CA TYR A 607 -10.73 16.73 12.07
C TYR A 607 -9.85 17.93 12.42
N LYS A 608 -8.54 17.73 12.34
CA LYS A 608 -7.53 18.77 12.62
C LYS A 608 -7.47 19.74 11.43
N LEU A 609 -7.95 20.96 11.63
CA LEU A 609 -7.91 22.04 10.66
C LEU A 609 -6.73 22.99 10.92
N ALA A 610 -6.17 23.56 9.87
CA ALA A 610 -5.11 24.56 9.89
C ALA A 610 -5.50 25.79 9.07
N GLU A 611 -4.88 26.93 9.39
CA GLU A 611 -4.99 28.11 8.54
C GLU A 611 -4.31 27.84 7.19
N PRO A 612 -4.90 28.29 6.07
CA PRO A 612 -4.29 28.12 4.76
C PRO A 612 -3.04 28.98 4.62
N ILE A 613 -2.08 28.54 3.80
CA ILE A 613 -0.97 29.41 3.37
C ILE A 613 -1.54 30.38 2.34
N ILE A 614 -1.51 31.68 2.66
CA ILE A 614 -1.93 32.76 1.78
C ILE A 614 -0.72 33.27 0.99
N ASP A 615 -0.79 33.19 -0.33
CA ASP A 615 0.26 33.66 -1.24
C ASP A 615 -0.33 34.15 -2.59
N GLU A 616 0.52 34.52 -3.54
CA GLU A 616 0.07 35.06 -4.83
C GLU A 616 -0.79 34.10 -5.67
N PHE A 617 -0.80 32.80 -5.35
CA PHE A 617 -1.55 31.74 -6.04
C PHE A 617 -2.74 31.24 -5.22
N ASN A 618 -2.72 31.38 -3.89
CA ASN A 618 -3.82 31.01 -3.01
C ASN A 618 -4.30 32.22 -2.17
N GLN A 619 -5.46 32.74 -2.54
CA GLN A 619 -6.16 33.82 -1.82
C GLN A 619 -7.38 33.30 -1.02
N ASP A 620 -7.52 31.97 -0.86
CA ASP A 620 -8.59 31.38 -0.07
C ASP A 620 -8.23 31.38 1.42
N TYR A 621 -9.11 31.99 2.23
CA TYR A 621 -8.98 32.11 3.68
C TYR A 621 -9.68 30.97 4.45
N GLY A 622 -10.28 30.01 3.74
CA GLY A 622 -10.89 28.83 4.34
C GLY A 622 -9.86 27.94 5.07
N LEU A 623 -10.23 27.45 6.25
CA LEU A 623 -9.40 26.47 6.96
C LEU A 623 -9.21 25.21 6.11
N VAL A 624 -7.98 24.72 6.05
CA VAL A 624 -7.62 23.48 5.32
C VAL A 624 -7.45 22.34 6.30
N VAL A 625 -7.84 21.13 5.89
CA VAL A 625 -7.57 19.94 6.68
C VAL A 625 -6.06 19.65 6.67
N ASN A 626 -5.46 19.53 7.86
CA ASN A 626 -4.05 19.18 8.02
C ASN A 626 -3.86 17.66 8.06
N ASP A 627 -4.84 16.94 8.60
CA ASP A 627 -4.84 15.50 8.74
C ASP A 627 -6.23 14.96 8.46
N ALA A 628 -6.37 14.27 7.32
CA ALA A 628 -7.64 13.74 6.86
C ALA A 628 -8.01 12.40 7.52
N THR A 629 -7.12 11.82 8.33
CA THR A 629 -7.37 10.52 8.98
C THR A 629 -7.52 10.68 10.49
N HIS A 630 -6.64 11.43 11.16
CA HIS A 630 -6.69 11.56 12.62
C HIS A 630 -7.66 12.66 13.06
N PRO A 631 -8.69 12.33 13.87
CA PRO A 631 -9.62 13.31 14.38
C PRO A 631 -8.96 14.37 15.26
N ASN A 632 -9.68 15.48 15.47
CA ASN A 632 -9.40 16.38 16.58
C ASN A 632 -10.03 15.84 17.88
N LYS A 633 -9.86 16.56 19.00
CA LYS A 633 -10.42 16.15 20.30
C LYS A 633 -11.96 16.01 20.31
N LYS A 634 -12.69 16.75 19.47
CA LYS A 634 -14.14 16.60 19.30
C LYS A 634 -14.44 15.25 18.65
N GLY A 635 -13.77 14.92 17.55
CA GLY A 635 -13.96 13.65 16.87
C GLY A 635 -13.64 12.44 17.76
N TYR A 636 -12.54 12.48 18.53
CA TYR A 636 -12.24 11.43 19.52
C TYR A 636 -13.31 11.29 20.61
N LYS A 637 -13.91 12.41 21.05
CA LYS A 637 -15.03 12.37 21.99
C LYS A 637 -16.28 11.71 21.38
N GLN A 638 -16.58 11.99 20.12
CA GLN A 638 -17.72 11.37 19.42
C GLN A 638 -17.53 9.85 19.28
N MET A 639 -16.31 9.42 18.95
CA MET A 639 -15.96 7.99 18.96
C MET A 639 -16.12 7.37 20.36
N ALA A 640 -15.72 8.08 21.42
CA ALA A 640 -15.87 7.61 22.80
C ALA A 640 -17.33 7.48 23.25
N GLU A 641 -18.18 8.44 22.87
CA GLU A 641 -19.61 8.42 23.19
C GLU A 641 -20.28 7.16 22.62
N ILE A 642 -20.05 6.85 21.35
CA ILE A 642 -20.65 5.65 20.75
C ILE A 642 -20.07 4.35 21.33
N THR A 643 -18.76 4.26 21.55
CA THR A 643 -18.18 3.04 22.13
C THR A 643 -18.68 2.81 23.57
N CYS A 644 -18.82 3.86 24.39
CA CYS A 644 -19.39 3.71 25.73
C CYS A 644 -20.83 3.20 25.72
N LEU A 645 -21.68 3.68 24.79
CA LEU A 645 -23.04 3.17 24.63
C LEU A 645 -23.05 1.67 24.29
N TYR A 646 -22.16 1.24 23.40
CA TYR A 646 -22.05 -0.17 23.03
C TYR A 646 -21.44 -1.04 24.14
N MET A 647 -20.56 -0.50 25.00
CA MET A 647 -20.11 -1.21 26.21
C MET A 647 -21.27 -1.46 27.18
N GLU A 648 -22.14 -0.46 27.37
CA GLU A 648 -23.33 -0.60 28.22
C GLU A 648 -24.34 -1.58 27.62
N TYR A 649 -24.51 -1.56 26.29
CA TYR A 649 -25.32 -2.53 25.57
C TYR A 649 -24.80 -3.96 25.71
N ALA A 650 -23.50 -4.19 25.58
CA ALA A 650 -22.89 -5.52 25.72
C ALA A 650 -23.28 -6.19 27.05
N LYS A 651 -23.26 -5.42 28.14
CA LYS A 651 -23.69 -5.89 29.48
C LYS A 651 -25.17 -6.21 29.59
N ALA A 652 -26.01 -5.62 28.73
CA ALA A 652 -27.46 -5.81 28.75
C ALA A 652 -27.91 -6.98 27.87
N VAL A 653 -27.06 -7.46 26.97
CA VAL A 653 -27.32 -8.67 26.16
C VAL A 653 -27.24 -9.89 27.08
N GLU A 654 -28.30 -10.71 27.10
CA GLU A 654 -28.27 -12.00 27.79
C GLU A 654 -27.41 -12.97 26.96
N LYS A 655 -26.34 -13.50 27.56
CA LYS A 655 -25.45 -14.52 26.98
C LYS A 655 -25.96 -15.94 27.27
#